data_AF-W8C5L8-F1
#
_entry.id   AF-W8C5L8-F1
#
_cell.length_a   1.000
_cell.length_b   1.000
_cell.length_c   1.000
_cell.angle_alpha   90.00
_cell.angle_beta   90.00
_cell.angle_gamma   90.00
#
_symmetry.space_group_name_H-M   'P 1'
#
loop_
_entity.id
_entity.type
_entity.pdbx_description
1 polymer ?
#
loop_
_entity_poly.entity_id
_entity_poly.type
_entity_poly.pdbx_seq_one_letter_code
_entity_poly.pdbx_strand_id
1 'polypeptide(L)'
;MFNVLQRLLGGDTPPSKVLEIKGESLGSLLVIGRDEGMVLYSPPFNSTDKKACYEIILQRHVNDPANTCFSLFRSPSQQDAEDRFNAFVHRLPVFVTIVKEFFNVNGLQRVCDALAENPSWSLAHLVAFFNLVDYVSNPKVLEFIDYADHVHLMSPFQLAIKTGNMEMVKTLLPLCKMEHLDNNSNSVYHYAASTTKEIINLLTSKSTENLNHINSDGYPPLHLACLSDKPDCVKALLLAGADVNMNAKNMSKIYKSSTPTSVAEFLKTNANKLYTQDMKFGGTPLHWCSSRETLNALIMQGCDINATNFDGRTALHVMVARNRFECVVTLLAHDAEIEIFDKDGNTALHIAIEKKLVPIVQCLVVFGCDINMKNKDGETPRHMVGNDSNSGKDSEILYILHSVGAKRCPESSTKCPGGCNAKGSYNGIPPESPEPVEQREHIENMLASTSRQAMDGFFSVSNGGAVKPEPPVIIDTEKEQKGQSIMDALLGMFTTKVNADSKKVSPSNSLEGNGSGDATGGATPTTPASTVSEGSNKGEKPYGRGRLLCLDGGGIRGLVLVQMLLEIEKLSQTPIVHMFDWIAGTSTGGILALALGCGKTMRQCMGVYLRLKEQCFVGSRPYPSELFENILKDNLGQYTVMTDIKHPKIMITGVMADRKPVDLHLFRNYHSASDILGIVTPISNRRVPPPPPEDQLVWRAARATGAAPSYFRAFGHFLDGGLIANNPTLDAMTEIHEYNMALRSVGREKEAVPVSIVVSLGTGLIPVTALKDIDVFRPESIWDTAKLAYGFSTICNLLVDQATASDGRVVDRARAWCSTIGVPYYRFNPQLYEDIAMDEKDDLKLINMLWHSKAYMHNNRNKIIEMINLLK
;
A
#
# COMPACT_ATOMS: atom_id res chain seq x y z
N MET A 1 -26.17 55.34 67.51
CA MET A 1 -26.92 54.38 66.68
C MET A 1 -26.27 54.23 65.29
N PHE A 2 -24.95 53.97 65.23
CA PHE A 2 -24.20 53.83 63.95
C PHE A 2 -22.96 52.90 64.05
N ASN A 3 -22.66 52.33 65.24
CA ASN A 3 -21.39 51.64 65.54
C ASN A 3 -21.49 50.11 65.62
N VAL A 4 -22.56 49.50 65.12
CA VAL A 4 -22.74 48.02 65.14
C VAL A 4 -22.53 47.38 63.76
N LEU A 5 -22.74 48.12 62.68
CA LEU A 5 -22.40 47.66 61.31
C LEU A 5 -20.89 47.53 61.07
N GLN A 6 -20.06 48.19 61.88
CA GLN A 6 -18.60 48.25 61.71
C GLN A 6 -17.83 46.97 62.13
N ARG A 7 -18.53 45.90 62.55
CA ARG A 7 -17.91 44.63 63.00
C ARG A 7 -18.45 43.36 62.33
N LEU A 8 -19.38 43.45 61.39
CA LEU A 8 -20.06 42.27 60.82
C LEU A 8 -19.93 42.12 59.29
N LEU A 9 -19.51 43.15 58.56
CA LEU A 9 -19.29 43.09 57.11
C LEU A 9 -17.94 43.72 56.71
N GLY A 10 -16.90 42.89 56.71
CA GLY A 10 -15.99 42.72 55.58
C GLY A 10 -15.15 43.90 55.11
N GLY A 11 -13.93 44.04 55.67
CA GLY A 11 -12.82 44.71 54.97
C GLY A 11 -12.14 43.79 53.95
N ASP A 12 -11.93 42.52 54.33
CA ASP A 12 -11.09 41.56 53.59
C ASP A 12 -11.85 40.27 53.19
N THR A 13 -13.17 40.20 53.37
CA THR A 13 -13.98 39.02 53.00
C THR A 13 -14.41 39.09 51.53
N PRO A 14 -14.15 38.06 50.70
CA PRO A 14 -14.51 38.07 49.28
C PRO A 14 -16.00 38.35 49.02
N PRO A 15 -16.34 39.03 47.90
CA PRO A 15 -17.73 39.38 47.56
C PRO A 15 -18.64 38.16 47.37
N SER A 16 -18.09 37.04 46.89
CA SER A 16 -18.77 35.75 46.69
C SER A 16 -18.88 34.86 47.93
N LYS A 17 -18.29 35.25 49.07
CA LYS A 17 -18.28 34.38 50.26
C LYS A 17 -19.64 34.41 50.98
N VAL A 18 -20.31 33.27 51.07
CA VAL A 18 -21.57 33.12 51.81
C VAL A 18 -21.31 33.35 53.30
N LEU A 19 -22.16 34.17 53.94
CA LEU A 19 -22.10 34.48 55.37
C LEU A 19 -23.48 34.30 56.01
N GLU A 20 -23.52 33.82 57.25
CA GLU A 20 -24.74 33.84 58.08
C GLU A 20 -24.85 35.18 58.82
N ILE A 21 -25.98 35.84 58.69
CA ILE A 21 -26.29 37.18 59.21
C ILE A 21 -27.63 37.17 59.97
N LYS A 22 -27.89 38.18 60.80
CA LYS A 22 -29.16 38.33 61.53
C LYS A 22 -30.15 39.19 60.74
N GLY A 23 -31.41 38.77 60.65
CA GLY A 23 -32.44 39.49 59.87
C GLY A 23 -32.71 40.93 60.33
N GLU A 24 -32.46 41.24 61.60
CA GLU A 24 -32.62 42.58 62.18
C GLU A 24 -31.78 43.66 61.49
N SER A 25 -30.61 43.34 60.92
CA SER A 25 -29.75 44.32 60.24
C SER A 25 -30.21 44.71 58.84
N LEU A 26 -31.31 44.12 58.34
CA LEU A 26 -31.80 44.30 56.96
C LEU A 26 -33.01 45.24 56.86
N GLY A 27 -33.66 45.56 57.98
CA GLY A 27 -34.88 46.38 58.00
C GLY A 27 -34.70 47.85 57.57
N SER A 28 -33.46 48.31 57.37
CA SER A 28 -33.12 49.67 56.92
C SER A 28 -32.67 49.77 55.46
N LEU A 29 -32.66 48.66 54.70
CA LEU A 29 -32.24 48.61 53.31
C LEU A 29 -33.45 48.57 52.37
N LEU A 30 -33.36 49.23 51.21
CA LEU A 30 -34.42 49.22 50.21
C LEU A 30 -34.34 47.95 49.35
N VAL A 31 -35.49 47.33 49.08
CA VAL A 31 -35.58 46.10 48.26
C VAL A 31 -35.71 46.48 46.79
N ILE A 32 -34.83 45.93 45.95
CA ILE A 32 -34.85 46.09 44.48
C ILE A 32 -35.60 44.93 43.83
N GLY A 33 -35.32 43.70 44.28
CA GLY A 33 -35.93 42.48 43.75
C GLY A 33 -36.25 41.49 44.88
N ARG A 34 -37.37 40.77 44.74
CA ARG A 34 -37.81 39.74 45.71
C ARG A 34 -38.60 38.66 45.01
N ASP A 35 -38.22 37.40 45.21
CA ASP A 35 -38.91 36.21 44.71
C ASP A 35 -38.54 34.99 45.58
N GLU A 36 -39.48 34.04 45.75
CA GLU A 36 -39.43 32.81 46.57
C GLU A 36 -38.40 32.77 47.74
N GLY A 37 -38.40 33.78 48.62
CA GLY A 37 -37.54 33.81 49.81
C GLY A 37 -36.11 34.34 49.59
N MET A 38 -35.77 34.76 48.38
CA MET A 38 -34.53 35.48 48.06
C MET A 38 -34.83 36.98 47.80
N VAL A 39 -33.92 37.86 48.24
CA VAL A 39 -34.10 39.31 48.18
C VAL A 39 -32.79 39.99 47.76
N LEU A 40 -32.87 40.93 46.82
CA LEU A 40 -31.79 41.85 46.46
C LEU A 40 -32.03 43.20 47.14
N TYR A 41 -31.08 43.61 47.98
CA TYR A 41 -31.11 44.89 48.69
C TYR A 41 -30.18 45.92 48.05
N SER A 42 -30.64 47.18 48.01
CA SER A 42 -29.80 48.33 47.66
C SER A 42 -28.97 48.79 48.86
N PRO A 43 -27.81 49.44 48.62
CA PRO A 43 -27.18 50.26 49.66
C PRO A 43 -28.11 51.40 50.11
N PRO A 44 -27.94 51.93 51.33
CA PRO A 44 -28.75 53.04 51.85
C PRO A 44 -28.43 54.36 51.10
N PHE A 45 -29.48 55.13 50.81
CA PHE A 45 -29.36 56.44 50.15
C PHE A 45 -28.47 57.42 50.94
N ASN A 46 -27.71 58.24 50.22
CA ASN A 46 -26.74 59.24 50.73
C ASN A 46 -25.47 58.71 51.43
N SER A 47 -25.05 57.47 51.16
CA SER A 47 -23.69 57.03 51.54
C SER A 47 -22.63 57.51 50.55
N THR A 48 -21.70 58.38 51.00
CA THR A 48 -20.44 58.67 50.28
C THR A 48 -19.34 57.65 50.57
N ASP A 49 -19.68 56.53 51.23
CA ASP A 49 -18.72 55.57 51.75
C ASP A 49 -18.38 54.49 50.71
N LYS A 50 -17.09 54.25 50.45
CA LYS A 50 -16.58 53.34 49.40
C LYS A 50 -16.86 51.85 49.66
N LYS A 51 -17.68 51.53 50.67
CA LYS A 51 -18.02 50.17 51.14
C LYS A 51 -19.51 49.85 51.03
N ALA A 52 -20.31 50.74 50.47
CA ALA A 52 -21.73 50.50 50.23
C ALA A 52 -21.91 49.55 49.02
N CYS A 53 -22.49 48.37 49.26
CA CYS A 53 -22.71 47.33 48.25
C CYS A 53 -24.19 46.93 48.19
N TYR A 54 -24.62 46.48 47.02
CA TYR A 54 -25.82 45.67 46.82
C TYR A 54 -25.58 44.28 47.41
N GLU A 55 -26.59 43.70 48.06
CA GLU A 55 -26.46 42.41 48.77
C GLU A 55 -27.62 41.47 48.42
N ILE A 56 -27.28 40.24 47.99
CA ILE A 56 -28.23 39.16 47.71
C ILE A 56 -28.37 38.30 48.95
N ILE A 57 -29.60 38.11 49.43
CA ILE A 57 -29.89 37.45 50.70
C ILE A 57 -30.94 36.36 50.51
N LEU A 58 -30.65 35.17 51.04
CA LEU A 58 -31.59 34.06 51.15
C LEU A 58 -32.14 33.97 52.57
N GLN A 59 -33.46 34.10 52.71
CA GLN A 59 -34.16 34.04 53.98
C GLN A 59 -34.37 32.58 54.41
N ARG A 60 -34.22 32.28 55.71
CA ARG A 60 -34.69 31.01 56.24
C ARG A 60 -36.21 31.00 56.35
N HIS A 61 -36.82 29.82 56.33
CA HIS A 61 -38.27 29.69 56.51
C HIS A 61 -38.72 30.34 57.84
N VAL A 62 -39.91 30.94 57.82
CA VAL A 62 -40.47 31.87 58.84
C VAL A 62 -40.53 31.31 60.27
N ASN A 63 -40.32 30.00 60.47
CA ASN A 63 -40.38 29.32 61.76
C ASN A 63 -39.00 29.03 62.41
N ASP A 64 -37.88 29.55 61.87
CA ASP A 64 -36.57 29.41 62.52
C ASP A 64 -36.43 30.41 63.70
N PRO A 65 -36.29 29.94 64.97
CA PRO A 65 -36.17 30.81 66.13
C PRO A 65 -34.90 31.67 66.17
N ALA A 66 -33.90 31.41 65.31
CA ALA A 66 -32.66 32.17 65.26
C ALA A 66 -32.77 33.51 64.52
N ASN A 67 -33.80 33.70 63.68
CA ASN A 67 -33.95 34.85 62.77
C ASN A 67 -32.67 35.15 61.96
N THR A 68 -31.96 34.11 61.50
CA THR A 68 -30.78 34.25 60.65
C THR A 68 -31.13 34.09 59.17
N CYS A 69 -30.36 34.77 58.33
CA CYS A 69 -30.43 34.74 56.88
C CYS A 69 -29.02 34.48 56.32
N PHE A 70 -28.91 34.09 55.06
CA PHE A 70 -27.63 33.91 54.39
C PHE A 70 -27.38 35.03 53.39
N SER A 71 -26.34 35.83 53.62
CA SER A 71 -25.77 36.77 52.64
C SER A 71 -24.99 35.94 51.62
N LEU A 72 -25.48 35.89 50.37
CA LEU A 72 -24.92 35.05 49.31
C LEU A 72 -23.85 35.77 48.48
N PHE A 73 -24.08 37.04 48.18
CA PHE A 73 -23.21 37.82 47.30
C PHE A 73 -23.32 39.32 47.59
N ARG A 74 -22.21 40.06 47.44
CA ARG A 74 -22.11 41.51 47.68
C ARG A 74 -21.33 42.19 46.55
N SER A 75 -21.86 43.24 45.93
CA SER A 75 -21.15 44.01 44.88
C SER A 75 -21.42 45.51 44.95
N PRO A 76 -20.44 46.38 44.62
CA PRO A 76 -20.68 47.81 44.47
C PRO A 76 -21.43 48.18 43.18
N SER A 77 -21.57 47.26 42.23
CA SER A 77 -22.26 47.48 40.95
C SER A 77 -23.68 46.90 40.99
N GLN A 78 -24.66 47.69 40.57
CA GLN A 78 -26.07 47.26 40.48
C GLN A 78 -26.22 46.13 39.46
N GLN A 79 -25.63 46.28 38.27
CA GLN A 79 -25.74 45.32 37.17
C GLN A 79 -25.23 43.92 37.55
N ASP A 80 -24.02 43.84 38.14
CA ASP A 80 -23.41 42.57 38.58
C ASP A 80 -24.20 41.91 39.73
N ALA A 81 -24.88 42.70 40.56
CA ALA A 81 -25.79 42.17 41.58
C ALA A 81 -27.13 41.68 40.98
N GLU A 82 -27.69 42.38 40.00
CA GLU A 82 -28.91 41.97 39.29
C GLU A 82 -28.68 40.72 38.43
N ASP A 83 -27.58 40.65 37.68
CA ASP A 83 -27.21 39.50 36.85
C ASP A 83 -27.05 38.22 37.69
N ARG A 84 -26.40 38.32 38.86
CA ARG A 84 -26.26 37.20 39.80
C ARG A 84 -27.55 36.88 40.54
N PHE A 85 -28.37 37.87 40.84
CA PHE A 85 -29.71 37.63 41.39
C PHE A 85 -30.54 36.80 40.41
N ASN A 86 -30.57 37.17 39.13
CA ASN A 86 -31.24 36.45 38.07
C ASN A 86 -30.67 35.04 37.82
N ALA A 87 -29.37 34.81 38.05
CA ALA A 87 -28.77 33.47 38.04
C ALA A 87 -29.32 32.57 39.16
N PHE A 88 -29.39 33.09 40.39
CA PHE A 88 -29.76 32.30 41.57
C PHE A 88 -31.28 32.14 41.78
N VAL A 89 -32.07 33.18 41.50
CA VAL A 89 -33.41 33.40 42.08
C VAL A 89 -34.39 32.25 41.86
N HIS A 90 -34.49 31.72 40.64
CA HIS A 90 -35.44 30.64 40.33
C HIS A 90 -34.88 29.22 40.58
N ARG A 91 -33.60 29.06 40.94
CA ARG A 91 -32.97 27.74 41.14
C ARG A 91 -32.57 27.50 42.58
N LEU A 92 -31.86 28.43 43.21
CA LEU A 92 -31.25 28.23 44.52
C LEU A 92 -32.27 28.00 45.64
N PRO A 93 -33.36 28.78 45.79
CA PRO A 93 -34.37 28.53 46.82
C PRO A 93 -35.04 27.16 46.63
N VAL A 94 -35.42 26.83 45.40
CA VAL A 94 -36.04 25.54 45.07
C VAL A 94 -35.08 24.37 45.35
N PHE A 95 -33.81 24.49 44.94
CA PHE A 95 -32.78 23.47 45.17
C PHE A 95 -32.61 23.14 46.66
N VAL A 96 -32.53 24.14 47.54
CA VAL A 96 -32.35 23.89 48.98
C VAL A 96 -33.59 23.35 49.70
N THR A 97 -34.80 23.56 49.15
CA THR A 97 -36.00 22.87 49.65
C THR A 97 -36.01 21.37 49.34
N ILE A 98 -35.40 20.99 48.20
CA ILE A 98 -35.25 19.59 47.77
C ILE A 98 -34.07 18.95 48.53
N VAL A 99 -32.89 19.56 48.43
CA VAL A 99 -31.61 19.06 48.98
C VAL A 99 -31.28 19.80 50.27
N LYS A 100 -32.02 19.48 51.34
CA LYS A 100 -31.91 20.15 52.65
C LYS A 100 -30.50 20.12 53.26
N GLU A 101 -29.70 19.11 52.92
CA GLU A 101 -28.30 18.97 53.33
C GLU A 101 -27.41 20.11 52.86
N PHE A 102 -27.76 20.78 51.75
CA PHE A 102 -27.03 21.93 51.23
C PHE A 102 -27.47 23.26 51.86
N PHE A 103 -28.49 23.28 52.73
CA PHE A 103 -28.99 24.49 53.38
C PHE A 103 -28.14 24.92 54.60
N ASN A 104 -26.84 25.07 54.38
CA ASN A 104 -25.86 25.60 55.31
C ASN A 104 -24.82 26.43 54.55
N VAL A 105 -23.98 27.20 55.25
CA VAL A 105 -23.00 28.12 54.64
C VAL A 105 -22.11 27.43 53.58
N ASN A 106 -21.62 26.22 53.85
CA ASN A 106 -20.73 25.50 52.93
C ASN A 106 -21.47 24.92 51.72
N GLY A 107 -22.68 24.39 51.93
CA GLY A 107 -23.53 23.88 50.84
C GLY A 107 -23.98 25.00 49.91
N LEU A 108 -24.49 26.10 50.48
CA LEU A 108 -24.88 27.30 49.74
C LEU A 108 -23.71 27.90 48.96
N GLN A 109 -22.51 27.98 49.55
CA GLN A 109 -21.30 28.45 48.85
C GLN A 109 -21.08 27.66 47.55
N ARG A 110 -21.08 26.31 47.63
CA ARG A 110 -20.85 25.46 46.47
C ARG A 110 -21.89 25.64 45.37
N VAL A 111 -23.17 25.82 45.71
CA VAL A 111 -24.25 26.04 44.72
C VAL A 111 -24.18 27.44 44.12
N CYS A 112 -23.89 28.46 44.93
CA CYS A 112 -23.67 29.83 44.45
C CYS A 112 -22.46 29.91 43.51
N ASP A 113 -21.36 29.24 43.83
CA ASP A 113 -20.17 29.17 42.97
C ASP A 113 -20.51 28.47 41.63
N ALA A 114 -21.16 27.30 41.69
CA ALA A 114 -21.57 26.56 40.50
C ALA A 114 -22.53 27.35 39.58
N LEU A 115 -23.51 28.07 40.15
CA LEU A 115 -24.44 28.93 39.40
C LEU A 115 -23.81 30.26 38.96
N ALA A 116 -22.76 30.74 39.62
CA ALA A 116 -22.01 31.92 39.17
C ALA A 116 -21.11 31.59 37.98
N GLU A 117 -20.52 30.39 37.96
CA GLU A 117 -19.79 29.87 36.79
C GLU A 117 -20.73 29.45 35.66
N ASN A 118 -21.91 28.92 35.97
CA ASN A 118 -22.88 28.38 35.00
C ASN A 118 -24.31 28.89 35.25
N PRO A 119 -24.63 30.16 34.92
CA PRO A 119 -25.95 30.76 35.18
C PRO A 119 -27.13 30.09 34.45
N SER A 120 -26.84 29.29 33.41
CA SER A 120 -27.83 28.59 32.58
C SER A 120 -28.32 27.26 33.17
N TRP A 121 -27.69 26.75 34.21
CA TRP A 121 -27.97 25.42 34.76
C TRP A 121 -29.35 25.30 35.41
N SER A 122 -30.06 24.23 35.05
CA SER A 122 -31.33 23.83 35.67
C SER A 122 -31.11 23.06 36.98
N LEU A 123 -32.19 22.77 37.71
CA LEU A 123 -32.13 21.93 38.91
C LEU A 123 -31.53 20.54 38.63
N ALA A 124 -31.82 19.95 37.47
CA ALA A 124 -31.25 18.68 37.04
C ALA A 124 -29.74 18.76 36.79
N HIS A 125 -29.23 19.87 36.24
CA HIS A 125 -27.78 20.09 36.09
C HIS A 125 -27.07 20.14 37.45
N LEU A 126 -27.64 20.85 38.44
CA LEU A 126 -27.07 20.91 39.79
C LEU A 126 -27.07 19.52 40.46
N VAL A 127 -28.16 18.77 40.34
CA VAL A 127 -28.27 17.39 40.86
C VAL A 127 -27.22 16.47 40.21
N ALA A 128 -27.06 16.54 38.88
CA ALA A 128 -26.07 15.77 38.13
C ALA A 128 -24.62 16.15 38.50
N PHE A 129 -24.32 17.45 38.59
CA PHE A 129 -23.01 18.00 38.91
C PHE A 129 -22.54 17.61 40.32
N PHE A 130 -23.42 17.74 41.33
CA PHE A 130 -23.12 17.36 42.71
C PHE A 130 -23.26 15.85 42.99
N ASN A 131 -23.57 15.02 41.97
CA ASN A 131 -23.75 13.56 42.09
C ASN A 131 -24.84 13.15 43.09
N LEU A 132 -25.95 13.88 43.13
CA LEU A 132 -27.03 13.73 44.12
C LEU A 132 -28.08 12.70 43.66
N VAL A 133 -27.66 11.44 43.53
CA VAL A 133 -28.41 10.35 42.88
C VAL A 133 -29.83 10.17 43.43
N ASP A 134 -30.01 10.21 44.75
CA ASP A 134 -31.31 9.99 45.40
C ASP A 134 -32.39 11.03 45.03
N TYR A 135 -31.96 12.21 44.57
CA TYR A 135 -32.84 13.33 44.26
C TYR A 135 -33.29 13.38 42.79
N VAL A 136 -32.76 12.50 41.93
CA VAL A 136 -33.12 12.41 40.50
C VAL A 136 -34.61 12.13 40.31
N SER A 137 -35.21 11.31 41.16
CA SER A 137 -36.63 10.94 41.11
C SER A 137 -37.59 12.05 41.58
N ASN A 138 -37.10 13.22 41.98
CA ASN A 138 -37.96 14.32 42.42
C ASN A 138 -38.71 14.94 41.23
N PRO A 139 -40.04 15.17 41.29
CA PRO A 139 -40.80 15.74 40.18
C PRO A 139 -40.24 17.07 39.62
N LYS A 140 -39.75 17.96 40.50
CA LYS A 140 -39.14 19.25 40.10
C LYS A 140 -37.76 19.10 39.43
N VAL A 141 -37.13 17.93 39.56
CA VAL A 141 -35.87 17.59 38.89
C VAL A 141 -36.16 16.90 37.56
N LEU A 142 -37.12 15.97 37.55
CA LEU A 142 -37.58 15.26 36.35
C LEU A 142 -38.11 16.21 35.26
N GLU A 143 -38.77 17.30 35.64
CA GLU A 143 -39.23 18.36 34.71
C GLU A 143 -38.10 18.91 33.82
N PHE A 144 -36.86 18.95 34.33
CA PHE A 144 -35.70 19.51 33.64
C PHE A 144 -34.67 18.45 33.23
N ILE A 145 -35.02 17.15 33.24
CA ILE A 145 -34.05 16.05 33.09
C ILE A 145 -33.39 16.00 31.69
N ASP A 146 -34.17 16.35 30.65
CA ASP A 146 -33.74 16.51 29.25
C ASP A 146 -33.50 17.98 28.87
N TYR A 147 -33.65 18.94 29.80
CA TYR A 147 -33.50 20.36 29.48
C TYR A 147 -32.03 20.69 29.21
N ALA A 148 -31.70 21.03 27.97
CA ALA A 148 -30.38 21.52 27.59
C ALA A 148 -30.16 22.97 28.07
N ASP A 149 -28.99 23.27 28.63
CA ASP A 149 -28.64 24.62 29.08
C ASP A 149 -28.59 25.60 27.89
N HIS A 150 -29.05 26.84 28.06
CA HIS A 150 -29.17 27.76 26.93
C HIS A 150 -27.84 28.41 26.46
N VAL A 151 -26.70 28.14 27.11
CA VAL A 151 -25.39 28.70 26.73
C VAL A 151 -24.56 27.68 25.93
N HIS A 152 -24.52 26.42 26.36
CA HIS A 152 -23.76 25.36 25.66
C HIS A 152 -24.64 24.32 24.96
N LEU A 153 -25.96 24.34 25.16
CA LEU A 153 -26.88 23.25 24.82
C LEU A 153 -26.42 21.90 25.38
N MET A 154 -25.75 21.89 26.53
CA MET A 154 -25.38 20.64 27.22
C MET A 154 -26.58 20.15 28.04
N SER A 155 -26.82 18.84 28.08
CA SER A 155 -27.86 18.24 28.93
C SER A 155 -27.31 17.80 30.30
N PRO A 156 -28.16 17.63 31.33
CA PRO A 156 -27.76 17.08 32.63
C PRO A 156 -27.11 15.70 32.50
N PHE A 157 -27.56 14.90 31.52
CA PHE A 157 -27.00 13.58 31.23
C PHE A 157 -25.60 13.64 30.61
N GLN A 158 -25.39 14.52 29.62
CA GLN A 158 -24.05 14.78 29.07
C GLN A 158 -23.10 15.32 30.15
N LEU A 159 -23.59 16.19 31.05
CA LEU A 159 -22.81 16.68 32.20
C LEU A 159 -22.42 15.56 33.16
N ALA A 160 -23.33 14.65 33.51
CA ALA A 160 -23.04 13.48 34.36
C ALA A 160 -22.00 12.53 33.74
N ILE A 161 -22.03 12.38 32.41
CA ILE A 161 -20.99 11.65 31.66
C ILE A 161 -19.67 12.40 31.73
N LYS A 162 -19.65 13.70 31.41
CA LYS A 162 -18.46 14.58 31.41
C LYS A 162 -17.74 14.61 32.75
N THR A 163 -18.46 14.54 33.88
CA THR A 163 -17.87 14.46 35.22
C THR A 163 -17.40 13.05 35.61
N GLY A 164 -17.75 12.01 34.83
CA GLY A 164 -17.38 10.62 35.11
C GLY A 164 -18.21 9.95 36.21
N ASN A 165 -19.36 10.52 36.59
CA ASN A 165 -20.18 10.08 37.71
C ASN A 165 -20.99 8.81 37.39
N MET A 166 -20.35 7.64 37.43
CA MET A 166 -20.93 6.33 37.06
C MET A 166 -22.34 6.06 37.62
N GLU A 167 -22.57 6.27 38.93
CA GLU A 167 -23.87 5.99 39.56
C GLU A 167 -24.97 6.98 39.13
N MET A 168 -24.60 8.24 38.86
CA MET A 168 -25.52 9.22 38.25
C MET A 168 -25.85 8.83 36.81
N VAL A 169 -24.86 8.43 36.00
CA VAL A 169 -25.08 7.98 34.61
C VAL A 169 -26.01 6.77 34.57
N LYS A 170 -25.82 5.76 35.43
CA LYS A 170 -26.73 4.60 35.55
C LYS A 170 -28.17 5.01 35.88
N THR A 171 -28.34 5.97 36.79
CA THR A 171 -29.66 6.42 37.28
C THR A 171 -30.39 7.31 36.26
N LEU A 172 -29.65 8.12 35.50
CA LEU A 172 -30.19 8.98 34.45
C LEU A 172 -30.47 8.24 33.13
N LEU A 173 -29.67 7.23 32.76
CA LEU A 173 -29.80 6.48 31.50
C LEU A 173 -31.21 5.95 31.18
N PRO A 174 -32.02 5.41 32.12
CA PRO A 174 -33.39 4.99 31.83
C PRO A 174 -34.41 6.14 31.71
N LEU A 175 -34.03 7.37 32.08
CA LEU A 175 -34.91 8.54 32.17
C LEU A 175 -34.66 9.60 31.08
N CYS A 176 -33.45 9.65 30.51
CA CYS A 176 -33.00 10.70 29.60
C CYS A 176 -32.92 10.27 28.14
N LYS A 177 -32.90 11.24 27.22
CA LYS A 177 -32.62 11.03 25.79
C LYS A 177 -31.12 10.99 25.50
N MET A 178 -30.71 9.98 24.72
CA MET A 178 -29.32 9.76 24.30
C MET A 178 -28.94 10.48 22.99
N GLU A 179 -29.94 10.84 22.17
CA GLU A 179 -29.77 11.42 20.83
C GLU A 179 -29.28 12.88 20.82
N HIS A 180 -29.37 13.56 21.97
CA HIS A 180 -29.11 14.99 22.11
C HIS A 180 -27.66 15.38 21.77
N LEU A 181 -27.51 16.52 21.10
CA LEU A 181 -26.24 17.11 20.65
C LEU A 181 -26.11 18.52 21.21
N ASP A 182 -24.91 18.87 21.69
CA ASP A 182 -24.61 20.22 22.19
C ASP A 182 -24.31 21.23 21.07
N ASN A 183 -23.99 22.49 21.43
CA ASN A 183 -23.63 23.54 20.46
C ASN A 183 -22.43 23.20 19.55
N ASN A 184 -21.58 22.26 19.97
CA ASN A 184 -20.43 21.78 19.21
C ASN A 184 -20.73 20.45 18.49
N SER A 185 -21.98 20.00 18.44
CA SER A 185 -22.41 18.71 17.91
C SER A 185 -21.79 17.50 18.63
N ASN A 186 -21.42 17.63 19.91
CA ASN A 186 -20.96 16.50 20.71
C ASN A 186 -22.16 15.66 21.17
N SER A 187 -22.14 14.37 20.81
CA SER A 187 -23.04 13.36 21.37
C SER A 187 -22.57 12.86 22.74
N VAL A 188 -23.39 12.07 23.44
CA VAL A 188 -23.02 11.38 24.69
C VAL A 188 -21.72 10.57 24.57
N TYR A 189 -21.41 10.05 23.38
CA TYR A 189 -20.17 9.31 23.11
C TYR A 189 -18.93 10.19 23.06
N HIS A 190 -19.04 11.44 22.61
CA HIS A 190 -17.92 12.39 22.58
C HIS A 190 -17.49 12.73 24.01
N TYR A 191 -18.46 12.91 24.91
CA TYR A 191 -18.20 13.08 26.34
C TYR A 191 -17.69 11.80 27.00
N ALA A 192 -18.24 10.62 26.67
CA ALA A 192 -17.79 9.36 27.23
C ALA A 192 -16.34 9.01 26.82
N ALA A 193 -15.92 9.39 25.61
CA ALA A 193 -14.59 9.10 25.05
C ALA A 193 -13.42 9.56 25.94
N SER A 194 -13.56 10.68 26.66
CA SER A 194 -12.53 11.23 27.55
C SER A 194 -12.57 10.67 28.99
N THR A 195 -13.55 9.81 29.30
CA THR A 195 -13.88 9.37 30.67
C THR A 195 -13.35 7.96 30.99
N THR A 196 -14.21 6.95 31.05
CA THR A 196 -13.88 5.52 31.30
C THR A 196 -14.64 4.59 30.35
N LYS A 197 -14.09 3.39 30.11
CA LYS A 197 -14.68 2.36 29.25
C LYS A 197 -16.02 1.83 29.77
N GLU A 198 -16.23 1.85 31.08
CA GLU A 198 -17.46 1.36 31.73
C GLU A 198 -18.66 2.23 31.33
N ILE A 199 -18.47 3.55 31.22
CA ILE A 199 -19.53 4.46 30.74
C ILE A 199 -19.86 4.14 29.28
N ILE A 200 -18.83 3.96 28.43
CA ILE A 200 -19.01 3.59 27.02
C ILE A 200 -19.78 2.27 26.90
N ASN A 201 -19.38 1.22 27.63
CA ASN A 201 -20.05 -0.08 27.63
C ASN A 201 -21.51 -0.01 28.12
N LEU A 202 -21.79 0.86 29.09
CA LEU A 202 -23.15 1.10 29.59
C LEU A 202 -24.01 1.79 28.52
N LEU A 203 -23.50 2.85 27.88
CA LEU A 203 -24.19 3.56 26.80
C LEU A 203 -24.48 2.63 25.61
N THR A 204 -23.47 1.85 25.17
CA THR A 204 -23.58 0.97 24.00
C THR A 204 -24.47 -0.25 24.23
N SER A 205 -24.68 -0.64 25.50
CA SER A 205 -25.69 -1.64 25.86
C SER A 205 -27.14 -1.17 25.65
N LYS A 206 -27.37 0.15 25.55
CA LYS A 206 -28.69 0.77 25.41
C LYS A 206 -29.02 1.21 23.98
N SER A 207 -28.07 1.84 23.28
CA SER A 207 -28.17 2.26 21.87
C SER A 207 -26.77 2.43 21.28
N THR A 208 -26.60 2.37 19.96
CA THR A 208 -25.35 2.72 19.26
C THR A 208 -25.50 3.94 18.34
N GLU A 209 -26.61 4.66 18.45
CA GLU A 209 -26.87 5.91 17.71
C GLU A 209 -25.80 6.96 18.04
N ASN A 210 -25.36 7.72 17.03
CA ASN A 210 -24.30 8.71 17.15
C ASN A 210 -22.93 8.21 17.65
N LEU A 211 -22.67 6.89 17.65
CA LEU A 211 -21.34 6.30 17.93
C LEU A 211 -20.27 6.77 16.92
N ASN A 212 -20.67 6.94 15.67
CA ASN A 212 -19.84 7.44 14.56
C ASN A 212 -20.20 8.89 14.16
N HIS A 213 -20.95 9.63 14.99
CA HIS A 213 -21.27 11.04 14.71
C HIS A 213 -19.97 11.87 14.73
N ILE A 214 -19.88 12.91 13.89
CA ILE A 214 -18.71 13.79 13.82
C ILE A 214 -19.10 15.16 14.39
N ASN A 215 -18.41 15.62 15.43
CA ASN A 215 -18.65 16.94 16.00
C ASN A 215 -18.22 18.11 15.08
N SER A 216 -18.50 19.35 15.49
CA SER A 216 -18.18 20.57 14.73
C SER A 216 -16.69 20.72 14.40
N ASP A 217 -15.81 20.28 15.32
CA ASP A 217 -14.35 20.26 15.17
C ASP A 217 -13.87 19.20 14.15
N GLY A 218 -14.73 18.25 13.81
CA GLY A 218 -14.46 17.24 12.79
C GLY A 218 -13.92 15.92 13.32
N TYR A 219 -14.19 15.58 14.59
CA TYR A 219 -13.76 14.35 15.22
C TYR A 219 -14.95 13.46 15.61
N PRO A 220 -14.92 12.15 15.30
CA PRO A 220 -15.80 11.18 15.93
C PRO A 220 -15.34 10.83 17.37
N PRO A 221 -16.19 10.20 18.20
CA PRO A 221 -15.86 9.78 19.57
C PRO A 221 -14.56 8.96 19.66
N LEU A 222 -14.32 8.08 18.69
CA LEU A 222 -13.11 7.26 18.61
C LEU A 222 -11.84 8.13 18.59
N HIS A 223 -11.85 9.23 17.83
CA HIS A 223 -10.73 10.16 17.76
C HIS A 223 -10.59 11.03 19.01
N LEU A 224 -11.68 11.38 19.70
CA LEU A 224 -11.57 12.06 21.01
C LEU A 224 -10.98 11.15 22.09
N ALA A 225 -11.26 9.84 22.07
CA ALA A 225 -10.64 8.87 22.97
C ALA A 225 -9.13 8.73 22.71
N CYS A 226 -8.72 8.80 21.44
CA CYS A 226 -7.32 8.90 21.04
C CYS A 226 -6.67 10.19 21.58
N LEU A 227 -7.24 11.37 21.27
CA LEU A 227 -6.70 12.67 21.72
C LEU A 227 -6.63 12.81 23.25
N SER A 228 -7.50 12.13 23.98
CA SER A 228 -7.53 12.10 25.46
C SER A 228 -6.54 11.10 26.08
N ASP A 229 -5.76 10.37 25.28
CA ASP A 229 -4.87 9.26 25.68
C ASP A 229 -5.60 8.17 26.51
N LYS A 230 -6.80 7.77 26.05
CA LYS A 230 -7.66 6.77 26.70
C LYS A 230 -7.75 5.47 25.87
N PRO A 231 -6.69 4.64 25.82
CA PRO A 231 -6.67 3.41 25.01
C PRO A 231 -7.76 2.41 25.39
N ASP A 232 -8.19 2.38 26.65
CA ASP A 232 -9.31 1.56 27.11
C ASP A 232 -10.67 2.03 26.55
N CYS A 233 -10.87 3.34 26.41
CA CYS A 233 -12.05 3.92 25.74
C CYS A 233 -12.01 3.64 24.23
N VAL A 234 -10.85 3.77 23.59
CA VAL A 234 -10.64 3.39 22.17
C VAL A 234 -11.05 1.93 21.94
N LYS A 235 -10.55 1.00 22.77
CA LYS A 235 -10.93 -0.43 22.68
C LYS A 235 -12.42 -0.66 22.90
N ALA A 236 -13.04 0.03 23.85
CA ALA A 236 -14.49 -0.10 24.11
C ALA A 236 -15.35 0.38 22.93
N LEU A 237 -15.01 1.52 22.32
CA LEU A 237 -15.70 2.05 21.14
C LEU A 237 -15.57 1.08 19.95
N LEU A 238 -14.38 0.53 19.71
CA LEU A 238 -14.16 -0.46 18.65
C LEU A 238 -14.92 -1.78 18.88
N LEU A 239 -14.97 -2.26 20.13
CA LEU A 239 -15.76 -3.44 20.51
C LEU A 239 -17.27 -3.21 20.37
N ALA A 240 -17.73 -1.96 20.51
CA ALA A 240 -19.11 -1.55 20.34
C ALA A 240 -19.54 -1.32 18.88
N GLY A 241 -18.61 -1.42 17.91
CA GLY A 241 -18.92 -1.25 16.50
C GLY A 241 -18.55 0.12 15.91
N ALA A 242 -17.71 0.92 16.57
CA ALA A 242 -17.22 2.17 16.00
C ALA A 242 -16.47 1.91 14.68
N ASP A 243 -16.71 2.77 13.69
CA ASP A 243 -16.15 2.63 12.35
C ASP A 243 -14.66 3.02 12.36
N VAL A 244 -13.83 2.10 11.87
CA VAL A 244 -12.37 2.25 11.84
C VAL A 244 -11.88 3.13 10.70
N ASN A 245 -12.70 3.38 9.68
CA ASN A 245 -12.31 4.09 8.45
C ASN A 245 -12.71 5.59 8.48
N MET A 246 -13.16 6.10 9.63
CA MET A 246 -13.63 7.48 9.79
C MET A 246 -12.46 8.47 9.92
N ASN A 247 -12.20 9.24 8.86
CA ASN A 247 -11.16 10.29 8.87
C ASN A 247 -11.61 11.55 9.64
N ALA A 248 -10.65 12.23 10.28
CA ALA A 248 -10.88 13.56 10.85
C ALA A 248 -10.98 14.62 9.73
N LYS A 249 -11.85 15.63 9.89
CA LYS A 249 -12.23 16.63 8.86
C LYS A 249 -11.09 17.36 8.14
N ASN A 250 -9.91 17.47 8.77
CA ASN A 250 -8.73 18.13 8.20
C ASN A 250 -7.75 17.17 7.51
N MET A 251 -8.02 15.87 7.47
CA MET A 251 -7.12 14.87 6.89
C MET A 251 -7.58 14.45 5.49
N SER A 252 -6.93 15.08 4.50
CA SER A 252 -6.88 14.71 3.08
C SER A 252 -8.13 14.05 2.47
N LYS A 253 -8.91 14.85 1.73
CA LYS A 253 -10.02 14.39 0.85
C LYS A 253 -9.56 13.48 -0.32
N ILE A 254 -8.28 13.13 -0.42
CA ILE A 254 -7.67 12.56 -1.62
C ILE A 254 -7.89 11.05 -1.73
N TYR A 255 -7.94 10.35 -0.59
CA TYR A 255 -8.20 8.91 -0.54
C TYR A 255 -9.69 8.69 -0.27
N LYS A 256 -10.37 8.00 -1.19
CA LYS A 256 -11.79 7.70 -1.06
C LYS A 256 -12.01 6.91 0.23
N SER A 257 -12.87 7.43 1.10
CA SER A 257 -13.40 6.70 2.26
C SER A 257 -13.70 5.26 1.86
N SER A 258 -13.00 4.31 2.46
CA SER A 258 -13.38 2.90 2.41
C SER A 258 -14.82 2.74 2.96
N THR A 259 -15.44 1.59 2.69
CA THR A 259 -16.74 1.28 3.29
C THR A 259 -16.64 1.29 4.82
N PRO A 260 -17.69 1.74 5.53
CA PRO A 260 -17.74 1.65 6.99
C PRO A 260 -17.50 0.22 7.47
N THR A 261 -16.57 0.05 8.41
CA THR A 261 -16.05 -1.25 8.84
C THR A 261 -15.93 -1.33 10.35
N SER A 262 -16.26 -2.48 10.93
CA SER A 262 -16.01 -2.78 12.34
C SER A 262 -15.00 -3.91 12.51
N VAL A 263 -14.13 -3.78 13.52
CA VAL A 263 -13.19 -4.83 13.95
C VAL A 263 -13.62 -5.49 15.27
N ALA A 264 -14.87 -5.32 15.69
CA ALA A 264 -15.36 -5.77 17.00
C ALA A 264 -15.16 -7.27 17.24
N GLU A 265 -15.43 -8.12 16.25
CA GLU A 265 -15.25 -9.57 16.35
C GLU A 265 -13.77 -9.95 16.51
N PHE A 266 -12.89 -9.35 15.71
CA PHE A 266 -11.45 -9.54 15.83
C PHE A 266 -10.94 -9.15 17.22
N LEU A 267 -11.39 -8.02 17.77
CA LEU A 267 -10.95 -7.55 19.08
C LEU A 267 -11.47 -8.40 20.25
N LYS A 268 -12.66 -9.00 20.16
CA LYS A 268 -13.16 -9.94 21.19
C LYS A 268 -12.18 -11.09 21.45
N THR A 269 -11.50 -11.57 20.41
CA THR A 269 -10.50 -12.66 20.50
C THR A 269 -9.05 -12.17 20.57
N ASN A 270 -8.76 -10.89 20.29
CA ASN A 270 -7.39 -10.36 20.15
C ASN A 270 -7.13 -9.03 20.90
N ALA A 271 -7.89 -8.71 21.95
CA ALA A 271 -7.86 -7.42 22.67
C ALA A 271 -6.47 -6.90 23.13
N ASN A 272 -5.49 -7.79 23.28
CA ASN A 272 -4.13 -7.47 23.72
C ASN A 272 -3.08 -7.38 22.59
N LYS A 273 -3.47 -7.56 21.31
CA LYS A 273 -2.54 -7.49 20.16
C LYS A 273 -2.29 -6.08 19.61
N LEU A 274 -3.12 -5.10 20.00
CA LEU A 274 -2.93 -3.69 19.64
C LEU A 274 -2.02 -2.96 20.62
N TYR A 275 -1.07 -2.21 20.06
CA TYR A 275 -0.06 -1.42 20.76
C TYR A 275 -0.62 -0.04 21.16
N THR A 276 -0.92 0.12 22.44
CA THR A 276 -1.70 1.26 22.96
C THR A 276 -0.98 2.61 22.91
N GLN A 277 0.36 2.64 22.93
CA GLN A 277 1.13 3.89 22.96
C GLN A 277 1.00 4.74 21.69
N ASP A 278 0.61 4.12 20.57
CA ASP A 278 0.39 4.81 19.29
C ASP A 278 -1.06 5.29 19.11
N MET A 279 -2.00 4.90 19.99
CA MET A 279 -3.41 5.29 19.91
C MET A 279 -3.61 6.80 20.05
N LYS A 280 -2.78 7.49 20.84
CA LYS A 280 -2.86 8.95 21.02
C LYS A 280 -2.64 9.77 19.75
N PHE A 281 -1.94 9.21 18.76
CA PHE A 281 -1.76 9.84 17.45
C PHE A 281 -2.94 9.59 16.50
N GLY A 282 -4.00 8.91 16.96
CA GLY A 282 -5.17 8.58 16.16
C GLY A 282 -4.88 7.54 15.07
N GLY A 283 -5.71 7.55 14.03
CA GLY A 283 -5.68 6.58 12.94
C GLY A 283 -6.46 5.30 13.25
N THR A 284 -6.22 4.28 12.43
CA THR A 284 -6.95 3.01 12.41
C THR A 284 -6.21 1.92 13.21
N PRO A 285 -6.85 0.78 13.54
CA PRO A 285 -6.18 -0.36 14.18
C PRO A 285 -4.93 -0.89 13.44
N LEU A 286 -4.79 -0.64 12.13
CA LEU A 286 -3.57 -0.96 11.38
C LEU A 286 -2.35 -0.13 11.80
N HIS A 287 -2.55 1.08 12.34
CA HIS A 287 -1.45 1.88 12.88
C HIS A 287 -0.91 1.29 14.19
N TRP A 288 -1.73 0.50 14.89
CA TRP A 288 -1.45 -0.01 16.23
C TRP A 288 -1.13 -1.52 16.23
N CYS A 289 -1.11 -2.20 15.09
CA CYS A 289 -0.83 -3.64 15.03
C CYS A 289 0.63 -3.95 15.42
N SER A 290 0.82 -4.99 16.23
CA SER A 290 2.15 -5.40 16.70
C SER A 290 2.79 -6.54 15.91
N SER A 291 2.02 -7.31 15.13
CA SER A 291 2.46 -8.50 14.39
C SER A 291 1.83 -8.62 13.00
N ARG A 292 2.47 -9.41 12.12
CA ARG A 292 2.00 -9.70 10.76
C ARG A 292 0.60 -10.30 10.73
N GLU A 293 0.30 -11.24 11.61
CA GLU A 293 -0.98 -11.96 11.66
C GLU A 293 -2.12 -11.02 12.08
N THR A 294 -1.83 -10.13 13.04
CA THR A 294 -2.74 -9.07 13.49
C THR A 294 -3.07 -8.13 12.33
N LEU A 295 -2.04 -7.74 11.57
CA LEU A 295 -2.14 -6.85 10.42
C LEU A 295 -2.98 -7.50 9.28
N ASN A 296 -2.64 -8.74 8.89
CA ASN A 296 -3.38 -9.51 7.89
C ASN A 296 -4.88 -9.66 8.26
N ALA A 297 -5.18 -10.03 9.51
CA ALA A 297 -6.55 -10.18 9.96
C ALA A 297 -7.33 -8.85 9.89
N LEU A 298 -6.70 -7.73 10.26
CA LEU A 298 -7.32 -6.39 10.18
C LEU A 298 -7.55 -5.92 8.74
N ILE A 299 -6.64 -6.22 7.80
CA ILE A 299 -6.84 -5.96 6.37
C ILE A 299 -8.04 -6.77 5.86
N MET A 300 -8.11 -8.06 6.17
CA MET A 300 -9.22 -8.93 5.76
C MET A 300 -10.58 -8.54 6.37
N GLN A 301 -10.60 -7.77 7.45
CA GLN A 301 -11.83 -7.18 8.00
C GLN A 301 -12.27 -5.90 7.28
N GLY A 302 -11.46 -5.32 6.38
CA GLY A 302 -11.80 -4.10 5.64
C GLY A 302 -11.29 -2.79 6.23
N CYS A 303 -10.24 -2.83 7.06
CA CYS A 303 -9.51 -1.63 7.47
C CYS A 303 -8.81 -1.00 6.25
N ASP A 304 -8.96 0.32 6.07
CA ASP A 304 -8.23 1.06 5.04
C ASP A 304 -6.72 1.10 5.34
N ILE A 305 -5.94 0.54 4.42
CA ILE A 305 -4.48 0.41 4.46
C ILE A 305 -3.79 1.78 4.34
N ASN A 306 -4.41 2.70 3.58
CA ASN A 306 -3.86 4.02 3.24
C ASN A 306 -4.45 5.15 4.11
N ALA A 307 -5.34 4.82 5.05
CA ALA A 307 -5.79 5.75 6.06
C ALA A 307 -4.61 6.33 6.84
N THR A 308 -4.75 7.57 7.29
CA THR A 308 -3.70 8.32 8.00
C THR A 308 -4.07 8.56 9.45
N ASN A 309 -3.07 8.66 10.32
CA ASN A 309 -3.20 9.15 11.69
C ASN A 309 -3.13 10.69 11.73
N PHE A 310 -3.30 11.31 12.91
CA PHE A 310 -3.32 12.76 13.09
C PHE A 310 -2.05 13.49 12.61
N ASP A 311 -0.94 12.78 12.39
CA ASP A 311 0.33 13.31 11.85
C ASP A 311 0.48 13.09 10.34
N GLY A 312 -0.58 12.70 9.64
CA GLY A 312 -0.56 12.37 8.21
C GLY A 312 0.13 11.05 7.90
N ARG A 313 0.57 10.29 8.92
CA ARG A 313 1.29 9.03 8.76
C ARG A 313 0.31 7.90 8.52
N THR A 314 0.55 7.12 7.47
CA THR A 314 -0.16 5.84 7.24
C THR A 314 0.38 4.74 8.16
N ALA A 315 -0.31 3.58 8.18
CA ALA A 315 0.19 2.39 8.87
C ALA A 315 1.62 2.02 8.44
N LEU A 316 1.96 2.18 7.14
CA LEU A 316 3.31 1.93 6.62
C LEU A 316 4.37 2.81 7.32
N HIS A 317 4.10 4.11 7.46
CA HIS A 317 5.01 5.04 8.16
C HIS A 317 5.22 4.64 9.62
N VAL A 318 4.15 4.21 10.32
CA VAL A 318 4.26 3.78 11.72
C VAL A 318 5.03 2.46 11.84
N MET A 319 4.79 1.49 10.97
CA MET A 319 5.53 0.22 10.97
C MET A 319 7.02 0.42 10.66
N VAL A 320 7.35 1.32 9.74
CA VAL A 320 8.75 1.75 9.48
C VAL A 320 9.34 2.43 10.72
N ALA A 321 8.64 3.41 11.31
CA ALA A 321 9.12 4.16 12.47
C ALA A 321 9.37 3.29 13.71
N ARG A 322 8.64 2.16 13.81
CA ARG A 322 8.75 1.12 14.85
C ARG A 322 9.67 -0.06 14.47
N ASN A 323 10.33 -0.03 13.31
CA ASN A 323 11.18 -1.11 12.78
C ASN A 323 10.48 -2.49 12.70
N ARG A 324 9.19 -2.53 12.34
CA ARG A 324 8.41 -3.77 12.18
C ARG A 324 8.50 -4.25 10.72
N PHE A 325 9.69 -4.69 10.30
CA PHE A 325 10.00 -5.10 8.92
C PHE A 325 8.96 -6.07 8.31
N GLU A 326 8.57 -7.09 9.07
CA GLU A 326 7.53 -8.05 8.67
C GLU A 326 6.18 -7.40 8.33
N CYS A 327 5.77 -6.40 9.13
CA CYS A 327 4.55 -5.65 8.90
C CYS A 327 4.68 -4.71 7.68
N VAL A 328 5.87 -4.15 7.45
CA VAL A 328 6.17 -3.35 6.25
C VAL A 328 6.03 -4.19 4.98
N VAL A 329 6.67 -5.36 4.91
CA VAL A 329 6.55 -6.28 3.75
C VAL A 329 5.10 -6.68 3.53
N THR A 330 4.35 -6.94 4.61
CA THR A 330 2.95 -7.37 4.54
C THR A 330 2.01 -6.28 4.05
N LEU A 331 2.18 -5.02 4.48
CA LEU A 331 1.43 -3.87 3.95
C LEU A 331 1.69 -3.70 2.45
N LEU A 332 2.96 -3.71 2.05
CA LEU A 332 3.37 -3.56 0.65
C LEU A 332 2.88 -4.74 -0.22
N ALA A 333 2.83 -5.95 0.33
CA ALA A 333 2.24 -7.12 -0.32
C ALA A 333 0.70 -7.05 -0.43
N HIS A 334 0.03 -6.12 0.25
CA HIS A 334 -1.40 -5.80 0.09
C HIS A 334 -1.61 -4.46 -0.65
N ASP A 335 -0.67 -4.07 -1.52
CA ASP A 335 -0.73 -2.86 -2.35
C ASP A 335 -0.83 -1.53 -1.55
N ALA A 336 -0.25 -1.48 -0.34
CA ALA A 336 -0.10 -0.22 0.41
C ALA A 336 0.64 0.86 -0.40
N GLU A 337 0.14 2.09 -0.35
CA GLU A 337 0.68 3.20 -1.13
C GLU A 337 1.92 3.83 -0.46
N ILE A 338 3.03 3.87 -1.20
CA ILE A 338 4.36 4.18 -0.67
C ILE A 338 4.65 5.70 -0.66
N GLU A 339 4.08 6.41 -1.63
CA GLU A 339 4.33 7.84 -1.89
C GLU A 339 3.36 8.78 -1.14
N ILE A 340 2.68 8.27 -0.11
CA ILE A 340 1.92 9.12 0.81
C ILE A 340 2.91 9.88 1.70
N PHE A 341 2.64 11.16 1.93
CA PHE A 341 3.47 12.04 2.75
C PHE A 341 2.88 12.23 4.15
N ASP A 342 3.74 12.27 5.17
CA ASP A 342 3.36 12.76 6.49
C ASP A 342 3.34 14.30 6.57
N LYS A 343 3.03 14.85 7.76
CA LYS A 343 3.02 16.29 8.04
C LYS A 343 4.31 17.02 7.66
N ASP A 344 5.45 16.34 7.62
CA ASP A 344 6.76 16.94 7.33
C ASP A 344 7.15 16.74 5.85
N GLY A 345 6.26 16.14 5.05
CA GLY A 345 6.54 15.76 3.67
C GLY A 345 7.44 14.54 3.54
N ASN A 346 7.67 13.79 4.61
CA ASN A 346 8.47 12.58 4.57
C ASN A 346 7.61 11.43 4.05
N THR A 347 8.13 10.67 3.09
CA THR A 347 7.60 9.35 2.74
C THR A 347 8.19 8.28 3.68
N ALA A 348 7.66 7.05 3.63
CA ALA A 348 8.18 5.92 4.39
C ALA A 348 9.70 5.69 4.17
N LEU A 349 10.25 6.01 2.99
CA LEU A 349 11.69 5.87 2.70
C LEU A 349 12.53 6.88 3.50
N HIS A 350 12.06 8.12 3.66
CA HIS A 350 12.76 9.16 4.41
C HIS A 350 12.91 8.73 5.89
N ILE A 351 11.83 8.24 6.50
CA ILE A 351 11.82 7.73 7.89
C ILE A 351 12.73 6.49 8.04
N ALA A 352 12.77 5.60 7.03
CA ALA A 352 13.63 4.42 7.06
C ALA A 352 15.13 4.78 7.05
N ILE A 353 15.51 5.82 6.32
CA ILE A 353 16.89 6.33 6.22
C ILE A 353 17.29 7.08 7.48
N GLU A 354 16.44 7.97 7.99
CA GLU A 354 16.63 8.67 9.28
C GLU A 354 16.96 7.68 10.42
N LYS A 355 16.25 6.55 10.45
CA LYS A 355 16.42 5.48 11.44
C LYS A 355 17.47 4.42 11.09
N LYS A 356 18.15 4.56 9.93
CA LYS A 356 19.22 3.67 9.45
C LYS A 356 18.79 2.19 9.33
N LEU A 357 17.57 1.96 8.83
CA LEU A 357 16.93 0.65 8.77
C LEU A 357 17.16 -0.03 7.41
N VAL A 358 18.38 -0.52 7.19
CA VAL A 358 18.84 -1.14 5.93
C VAL A 358 17.81 -2.07 5.27
N PRO A 359 17.23 -3.09 5.94
CA PRO A 359 16.28 -4.01 5.29
C PRO A 359 15.00 -3.33 4.81
N ILE A 360 14.52 -2.33 5.57
CA ILE A 360 13.33 -1.56 5.21
C ILE A 360 13.62 -0.63 4.03
N VAL A 361 14.82 -0.03 3.97
CA VAL A 361 15.27 0.76 2.80
C VAL A 361 15.31 -0.12 1.55
N GLN A 362 15.92 -1.31 1.62
CA GLN A 362 15.92 -2.27 0.49
C GLN A 362 14.50 -2.66 0.07
N CYS A 363 13.62 -2.96 1.03
CA CYS A 363 12.23 -3.32 0.80
C CYS A 363 11.46 -2.22 0.04
N LEU A 364 11.48 -0.98 0.53
CA LEU A 364 10.79 0.14 -0.11
C LEU A 364 11.31 0.39 -1.54
N VAL A 365 12.63 0.29 -1.74
CA VAL A 365 13.28 0.38 -3.06
C VAL A 365 12.85 -0.74 -4.00
N VAL A 366 12.74 -1.98 -3.51
CA VAL A 366 12.24 -3.15 -4.26
C VAL A 366 10.84 -2.92 -4.78
N PHE A 367 9.90 -2.54 -3.90
CA PHE A 367 8.50 -2.26 -4.24
C PHE A 367 8.31 -1.00 -5.11
N GLY A 368 9.40 -0.26 -5.37
CA GLY A 368 9.49 0.70 -6.46
C GLY A 368 9.23 2.15 -6.07
N CYS A 369 9.55 2.53 -4.82
CA CYS A 369 9.43 3.91 -4.39
C CYS A 369 10.26 4.90 -5.22
N ASP A 370 9.89 6.19 -5.27
CA ASP A 370 10.73 7.21 -5.89
C ASP A 370 11.89 7.65 -4.98
N ILE A 371 13.04 7.03 -5.24
CA ILE A 371 14.35 7.30 -4.62
C ILE A 371 14.86 8.75 -4.80
N ASN A 372 14.21 9.59 -5.62
CA ASN A 372 14.57 10.98 -5.87
C ASN A 372 13.52 11.99 -5.39
N MET A 373 12.43 11.51 -4.76
CA MET A 373 11.41 12.38 -4.17
C MET A 373 12.01 13.29 -3.11
N LYS A 374 11.34 14.40 -2.78
CA LYS A 374 11.83 15.38 -1.80
C LYS A 374 10.83 15.60 -0.67
N ASN A 375 11.34 15.74 0.55
CA ASN A 375 10.57 16.22 1.70
C ASN A 375 10.34 17.74 1.65
N LYS A 376 9.69 18.32 2.67
CA LYS A 376 9.43 19.77 2.74
C LYS A 376 10.70 20.62 2.82
N ASP A 377 11.78 20.07 3.38
CA ASP A 377 13.10 20.71 3.43
C ASP A 377 13.85 20.63 2.09
N GLY A 378 13.29 19.94 1.09
CA GLY A 378 13.84 19.81 -0.26
C GLY A 378 14.94 18.73 -0.38
N GLU A 379 15.13 17.93 0.67
CA GLU A 379 16.10 16.85 0.76
C GLU A 379 15.58 15.61 0.05
N THR A 380 16.45 14.91 -0.68
CA THR A 380 16.13 13.58 -1.24
C THR A 380 16.53 12.47 -0.26
N PRO A 381 16.00 11.24 -0.42
CA PRO A 381 16.49 10.06 0.28
C PRO A 381 18.03 9.93 0.30
N ARG A 382 18.70 10.19 -0.84
CA ARG A 382 20.17 10.20 -0.94
C ARG A 382 20.83 11.34 -0.16
N HIS A 383 20.16 12.48 0.01
CA HIS A 383 20.64 13.62 0.79
C HIS A 383 20.55 13.39 2.30
N MET A 384 19.55 12.63 2.78
CA MET A 384 19.41 12.29 4.20
C MET A 384 20.44 11.27 4.69
N VAL A 385 21.13 10.56 3.80
CA VAL A 385 22.18 9.60 4.19
C VAL A 385 23.35 10.36 4.80
N GLY A 386 23.71 10.01 6.03
CA GLY A 386 24.55 10.82 6.92
C GLY A 386 25.91 11.23 6.35
N ASN A 387 26.44 12.34 6.88
CA ASN A 387 27.78 12.86 6.53
C ASN A 387 28.94 11.93 6.93
N ASP A 388 28.68 10.90 7.74
CA ASP A 388 29.71 10.11 8.42
C ASP A 388 30.04 8.83 7.64
N SER A 389 31.07 8.89 6.79
CA SER A 389 31.57 7.75 6.00
C SER A 389 32.08 6.58 6.85
N ASN A 390 32.12 6.73 8.18
CA ASN A 390 32.52 5.71 9.13
C ASN A 390 31.35 4.87 9.66
N SER A 391 30.09 5.20 9.35
CA SER A 391 28.96 4.34 9.68
C SER A 391 28.75 3.30 8.58
N GLY A 392 28.96 2.02 8.89
CA GLY A 392 28.75 0.92 7.94
C GLY A 392 27.32 0.90 7.36
N LYS A 393 26.31 1.23 8.18
CA LYS A 393 24.91 1.30 7.74
C LYS A 393 24.62 2.45 6.78
N ASP A 394 25.19 3.64 7.01
CA ASP A 394 25.01 4.77 6.09
C ASP A 394 25.72 4.49 4.75
N SER A 395 26.89 3.83 4.82
CA SER A 395 27.63 3.34 3.65
C SER A 395 26.84 2.33 2.82
N GLU A 396 26.15 1.41 3.49
CA GLU A 396 25.30 0.40 2.87
C GLU A 396 24.03 1.00 2.26
N ILE A 397 23.32 1.89 2.98
CA ILE A 397 22.16 2.64 2.48
C ILE A 397 22.54 3.47 1.25
N LEU A 398 23.68 4.15 1.27
CA LEU A 398 24.16 4.92 0.12
C LEU A 398 24.41 4.03 -1.09
N TYR A 399 24.97 2.83 -0.89
CA TYR A 399 25.16 1.86 -1.96
C TYR A 399 23.83 1.32 -2.51
N ILE A 400 22.88 0.99 -1.63
CA ILE A 400 21.51 0.55 -1.98
C ILE A 400 20.81 1.57 -2.87
N LEU A 401 20.90 2.85 -2.55
CA LEU A 401 20.32 3.92 -3.35
C LEU A 401 21.11 4.16 -4.65
N HIS A 402 22.44 4.10 -4.61
CA HIS A 402 23.27 4.29 -5.80
C HIS A 402 23.09 3.19 -6.85
N SER A 403 23.07 1.92 -6.43
CA SER A 403 23.01 0.76 -7.33
C SER A 403 21.73 0.72 -8.17
N VAL A 404 20.65 1.35 -7.69
CA VAL A 404 19.35 1.50 -8.38
C VAL A 404 19.15 2.87 -9.04
N GLY A 405 20.17 3.74 -9.04
CA GLY A 405 20.19 4.98 -9.81
C GLY A 405 19.75 6.27 -9.10
N ALA A 406 19.80 6.35 -7.76
CA ALA A 406 19.47 7.58 -7.03
C ALA A 406 20.44 8.72 -7.39
N LYS A 407 19.88 9.86 -7.83
CA LYS A 407 20.62 11.02 -8.32
C LYS A 407 21.30 11.79 -7.19
N ARG A 408 22.48 12.33 -7.48
CA ARG A 408 23.15 13.34 -6.65
C ARG A 408 22.40 14.67 -6.76
N CYS A 409 22.55 15.53 -5.76
CA CYS A 409 22.02 16.90 -5.83
C CYS A 409 22.73 17.71 -6.93
N PRO A 410 22.06 18.73 -7.52
CA PRO A 410 22.69 19.63 -8.50
C PRO A 410 23.72 20.55 -7.83
N GLU A 411 24.63 21.15 -8.61
CA GLU A 411 25.71 22.01 -8.08
C GLU A 411 25.22 23.24 -7.29
N SER A 412 23.96 23.64 -7.45
CA SER A 412 23.35 24.79 -6.75
C SER A 412 23.02 24.54 -5.27
N SER A 413 23.06 23.30 -4.78
CA SER A 413 22.78 23.00 -3.36
C SER A 413 24.02 23.20 -2.49
N THR A 414 23.98 24.18 -1.58
CA THR A 414 25.17 24.71 -0.91
C THR A 414 25.67 23.92 0.32
N LYS A 415 24.94 22.89 0.77
CA LYS A 415 25.37 21.98 1.86
C LYS A 415 24.88 20.55 1.57
N CYS A 416 25.69 19.73 0.89
CA CYS A 416 25.38 18.31 0.67
C CYS A 416 26.37 17.38 1.37
N PRO A 417 25.93 16.19 1.86
CA PRO A 417 26.84 15.13 2.27
C PRO A 417 27.79 14.70 1.15
N GLY A 418 28.96 14.15 1.49
CA GLY A 418 29.92 13.63 0.50
C GLY A 418 29.31 12.58 -0.45
N GLY A 419 28.37 11.77 0.06
CA GLY A 419 27.62 10.79 -0.73
C GLY A 419 26.60 11.38 -1.72
N CYS A 420 26.17 12.63 -1.53
CA CYS A 420 25.11 13.28 -2.31
C CYS A 420 25.56 14.53 -3.09
N ASN A 421 26.71 15.11 -2.76
CA ASN A 421 27.34 16.22 -3.49
C ASN A 421 27.50 15.87 -4.98
N ALA A 422 27.12 16.80 -5.86
CA ALA A 422 27.24 16.72 -7.33
C ALA A 422 28.62 16.21 -7.79
N LYS A 423 29.70 16.71 -7.18
CA LYS A 423 31.11 16.42 -7.54
C LYS A 423 31.73 15.28 -6.70
N GLY A 424 30.95 14.66 -5.81
CA GLY A 424 31.42 13.55 -5.00
C GLY A 424 31.55 12.25 -5.81
N SER A 425 32.54 11.42 -5.46
CA SER A 425 32.74 10.08 -6.03
C SER A 425 32.25 8.95 -5.11
N TYR A 426 32.16 9.20 -3.80
CA TYR A 426 31.78 8.18 -2.82
C TYR A 426 30.32 7.74 -2.97
N ASN A 427 30.10 6.45 -3.15
CA ASN A 427 28.80 5.83 -3.46
C ASN A 427 28.40 4.75 -2.44
N GLY A 428 29.03 4.72 -1.27
CA GLY A 428 28.86 3.62 -0.31
C GLY A 428 29.86 2.48 -0.55
N ILE A 429 29.68 1.39 0.19
CA ILE A 429 30.51 0.17 0.09
C ILE A 429 29.62 -0.95 -0.46
N PRO A 430 30.01 -1.64 -1.55
CA PRO A 430 29.27 -2.79 -2.06
C PRO A 430 29.35 -3.98 -1.08
N PRO A 431 28.31 -4.83 -1.00
CA PRO A 431 28.41 -6.12 -0.32
C PRO A 431 29.40 -7.04 -1.07
N GLU A 432 29.98 -8.00 -0.37
CA GLU A 432 30.91 -8.98 -0.93
C GLU A 432 30.24 -9.79 -2.06
N SER A 433 30.81 -9.75 -3.27
CA SER A 433 30.25 -10.47 -4.41
C SER A 433 30.43 -11.98 -4.27
N PRO A 434 29.40 -12.81 -4.52
CA PRO A 434 29.55 -14.26 -4.56
C PRO A 434 30.52 -14.68 -5.67
N GLU A 435 31.21 -15.81 -5.48
CA GLU A 435 32.09 -16.36 -6.53
C GLU A 435 31.29 -16.63 -7.82
N PRO A 436 31.68 -16.04 -8.96
CA PRO A 436 30.99 -16.24 -10.21
C PRO A 436 31.22 -17.66 -10.72
N VAL A 437 30.21 -18.21 -11.41
CA VAL A 437 30.38 -19.45 -12.16
C VAL A 437 31.39 -19.18 -13.30
N GLU A 438 32.62 -19.70 -13.24
CA GLU A 438 33.68 -19.51 -14.27
C GLU A 438 33.33 -20.05 -15.67
N GLN A 439 32.09 -20.47 -15.90
CA GLN A 439 31.66 -21.07 -17.16
C GLN A 439 31.47 -20.02 -18.26
N ARG A 440 32.45 -19.98 -19.15
CA ARG A 440 32.32 -19.55 -20.55
C ARG A 440 32.07 -18.08 -20.87
N GLU A 441 31.94 -17.16 -19.92
CA GLU A 441 31.93 -15.71 -20.25
C GLU A 441 33.08 -15.32 -21.19
N HIS A 442 34.27 -15.91 -21.00
CA HIS A 442 35.42 -15.68 -21.88
C HIS A 442 35.18 -16.14 -23.34
N ILE A 443 34.48 -17.25 -23.55
CA ILE A 443 34.08 -17.73 -24.88
C ILE A 443 32.93 -16.87 -25.43
N GLU A 444 31.96 -16.47 -24.60
CA GLU A 444 30.86 -15.60 -25.03
C GLU A 444 31.37 -14.23 -25.49
N ASN A 445 32.30 -13.61 -24.76
CA ASN A 445 32.91 -12.33 -25.12
C ASN A 445 33.71 -12.41 -26.45
N MET A 446 34.43 -13.52 -26.66
CA MET A 446 35.16 -13.78 -27.91
C MET A 446 34.22 -14.04 -29.10
N LEU A 447 33.11 -14.77 -28.88
CA LEU A 447 32.11 -15.00 -29.91
C LEU A 447 31.31 -13.73 -30.23
N ALA A 448 30.93 -12.93 -29.23
CA ALA A 448 30.17 -11.69 -29.40
C ALA A 448 30.93 -10.63 -30.21
N SER A 449 32.25 -10.51 -30.00
CA SER A 449 33.10 -9.62 -30.82
C SER A 449 33.20 -10.11 -32.27
N THR A 450 33.25 -11.42 -32.49
CA THR A 450 33.23 -12.03 -33.83
C THR A 450 31.87 -11.84 -34.52
N SER A 451 30.75 -12.00 -33.81
CA SER A 451 29.39 -11.84 -34.36
C SER A 451 29.06 -10.40 -34.76
N ARG A 452 29.62 -9.38 -34.08
CA ARG A 452 29.47 -7.97 -34.48
C ARG A 452 30.12 -7.71 -35.84
N GLN A 453 31.34 -8.23 -36.05
CA GLN A 453 32.03 -8.14 -37.35
C GLN A 453 31.27 -8.89 -38.46
N ALA A 454 30.60 -10.00 -38.14
CA ALA A 454 29.78 -10.73 -39.10
C ALA A 454 28.49 -10.00 -39.50
N MET A 455 27.82 -9.30 -38.56
CA MET A 455 26.64 -8.47 -38.89
C MET A 455 27.00 -7.29 -39.79
N ASP A 456 28.08 -6.56 -39.49
CA ASP A 456 28.54 -5.45 -40.33
C ASP A 456 28.89 -5.92 -41.77
N GLY A 457 29.40 -7.15 -41.91
CA GLY A 457 29.62 -7.79 -43.21
C GLY A 457 28.32 -8.21 -43.94
N PHE A 458 27.29 -8.65 -43.22
CA PHE A 458 26.04 -9.13 -43.82
C PHE A 458 25.18 -8.02 -44.45
N PHE A 459 25.30 -6.77 -43.97
CA PHE A 459 24.68 -5.61 -44.59
C PHE A 459 25.44 -5.08 -45.83
N SER A 460 26.56 -5.71 -46.20
CA SER A 460 27.42 -5.31 -47.31
C SER A 460 27.63 -6.44 -48.33
N VAL A 461 26.60 -6.75 -49.14
CA VAL A 461 26.69 -7.09 -50.59
C VAL A 461 25.29 -7.34 -51.18
N SER A 462 24.77 -6.37 -51.95
CA SER A 462 24.10 -6.55 -53.26
C SER A 462 23.38 -5.28 -53.74
N ASN A 463 24.10 -4.50 -54.56
CA ASN A 463 23.65 -3.47 -55.52
C ASN A 463 22.40 -2.58 -55.24
N GLY A 464 22.70 -1.30 -55.01
CA GLY A 464 22.55 -0.32 -56.11
C GLY A 464 21.21 0.40 -56.29
N GLY A 465 20.96 1.42 -55.47
CA GLY A 465 19.88 2.39 -55.70
C GLY A 465 19.78 3.38 -54.53
N ALA A 466 20.29 4.61 -54.70
CA ALA A 466 20.41 5.56 -53.61
C ALA A 466 19.14 6.40 -53.40
N VAL A 467 18.53 6.31 -52.21
CA VAL A 467 17.76 7.39 -51.59
C VAL A 467 18.23 7.49 -50.14
N LYS A 468 18.76 8.66 -49.74
CA LYS A 468 19.13 8.94 -48.35
C LYS A 468 17.88 9.33 -47.54
N PRO A 469 17.64 8.73 -46.35
CA PRO A 469 16.91 9.41 -45.29
C PRO A 469 17.80 10.49 -44.66
N GLU A 470 17.24 11.63 -44.30
CA GLU A 470 17.94 12.67 -43.56
C GLU A 470 18.19 12.25 -42.09
N PRO A 471 19.28 12.70 -41.46
CA PRO A 471 19.51 12.44 -40.04
C PRO A 471 18.58 13.31 -39.16
N PRO A 472 18.05 12.80 -38.03
CA PRO A 472 17.33 13.63 -37.09
C PRO A 472 18.26 14.68 -36.48
N VAL A 473 17.79 15.93 -36.42
CA VAL A 473 18.54 17.07 -35.88
C VAL A 473 18.75 16.89 -34.38
N ILE A 474 20.02 16.76 -33.97
CA ILE A 474 20.42 16.83 -32.56
C ILE A 474 20.63 18.31 -32.21
N ILE A 475 19.82 18.83 -31.29
CA ILE A 475 20.04 20.15 -30.70
C ILE A 475 21.08 19.99 -29.58
N ASP A 476 22.27 20.53 -29.82
CA ASP A 476 23.38 20.63 -28.87
C ASP A 476 23.19 21.85 -27.96
N THR A 477 23.40 21.68 -26.64
CA THR A 477 23.51 22.79 -25.69
C THR A 477 24.81 22.69 -24.89
N GLU A 478 25.93 22.79 -25.62
CA GLU A 478 27.21 23.44 -25.27
C GLU A 478 27.93 22.94 -24.00
N LYS A 479 29.09 22.24 -24.10
CA LYS A 479 30.48 22.75 -24.35
C LYS A 479 31.04 23.56 -23.16
N GLU A 480 32.31 23.48 -22.76
CA GLU A 480 33.56 22.89 -23.30
C GLU A 480 34.48 22.53 -22.07
N GLN A 481 35.63 21.83 -22.10
CA GLN A 481 36.84 21.86 -22.93
C GLN A 481 37.49 20.44 -22.95
N LYS A 482 37.87 19.87 -24.10
CA LYS A 482 39.14 20.03 -24.85
C LYS A 482 40.43 19.59 -24.10
N GLY A 483 40.77 18.30 -24.25
CA GLY A 483 42.15 17.80 -24.23
C GLY A 483 42.58 17.43 -25.66
N GLN A 484 43.83 17.75 -26.05
CA GLN A 484 44.31 17.62 -27.44
C GLN A 484 44.61 16.17 -27.85
N SER A 485 44.47 15.85 -29.14
CA SER A 485 44.66 14.50 -29.68
C SER A 485 46.09 14.25 -30.17
N ILE A 486 46.58 13.03 -29.98
CA ILE A 486 47.91 12.60 -30.47
C ILE A 486 47.91 12.38 -32.00
N MET A 487 46.74 12.36 -32.65
CA MET A 487 46.61 12.11 -34.10
C MET A 487 46.86 13.35 -34.96
N ASP A 488 46.83 14.56 -34.38
CA ASP A 488 47.16 15.81 -35.07
C ASP A 488 48.67 15.92 -35.43
N ALA A 489 49.51 15.03 -34.89
CA ALA A 489 50.95 14.99 -35.17
C ALA A 489 51.35 14.18 -36.42
N LEU A 490 50.45 13.36 -37.01
CA LEU A 490 50.85 12.32 -37.98
C LEU A 490 50.24 12.44 -39.39
N LEU A 491 49.26 13.33 -39.62
CA LEU A 491 48.59 13.46 -40.92
C LEU A 491 48.93 14.74 -41.70
N GLY A 492 49.85 15.58 -41.19
CA GLY A 492 50.34 16.77 -41.89
C GLY A 492 51.31 16.51 -43.04
N MET A 493 51.64 15.26 -43.37
CA MET A 493 52.78 14.95 -44.25
C MET A 493 52.51 14.98 -45.76
N PHE A 494 51.25 14.91 -46.23
CA PHE A 494 50.94 14.88 -47.67
C PHE A 494 49.70 15.71 -48.02
N THR A 495 49.88 17.03 -48.15
CA THR A 495 48.86 17.92 -48.73
C THR A 495 49.20 18.28 -50.18
N THR A 496 48.22 18.21 -51.09
CA THR A 496 48.20 19.03 -52.32
C THR A 496 46.79 19.28 -52.85
N LYS A 497 46.27 20.44 -52.44
CA LYS A 497 45.17 21.25 -53.01
C LYS A 497 45.08 21.29 -54.56
N VAL A 498 43.84 21.50 -55.07
CA VAL A 498 43.37 22.57 -56.02
C VAL A 498 42.38 22.10 -57.13
N ASN A 499 41.13 22.56 -57.01
CA ASN A 499 40.13 23.13 -57.97
C ASN A 499 39.97 22.74 -59.47
N ALA A 500 38.72 22.36 -59.79
CA ALA A 500 37.71 23.06 -60.66
C ALA A 500 37.64 22.92 -62.21
N ASP A 501 36.38 23.06 -62.69
CA ASP A 501 35.85 23.42 -64.03
C ASP A 501 36.03 22.42 -65.21
N SER A 502 35.01 21.99 -65.99
CA SER A 502 33.92 22.77 -66.62
C SER A 502 32.92 21.94 -67.50
N LYS A 503 31.71 22.51 -67.70
CA LYS A 503 30.83 22.57 -68.92
C LYS A 503 30.34 21.32 -69.72
N LYS A 504 28.98 21.30 -69.86
CA LYS A 504 28.12 21.08 -71.07
C LYS A 504 28.12 19.70 -71.80
N VAL A 505 26.92 19.20 -72.14
CA VAL A 505 26.24 19.27 -73.47
C VAL A 505 24.93 18.43 -73.45
N SER A 506 23.87 18.95 -74.07
CA SER A 506 22.60 18.27 -74.45
C SER A 506 22.52 18.24 -76.01
N PRO A 507 21.72 17.39 -76.70
CA PRO A 507 20.24 17.27 -76.64
C PRO A 507 19.76 15.79 -76.82
N SER A 508 18.55 15.37 -77.24
CA SER A 508 17.39 16.00 -77.90
C SER A 508 16.10 15.14 -77.83
N ASN A 509 14.92 15.80 -77.84
CA ASN A 509 13.64 15.40 -78.48
C ASN A 509 12.93 14.09 -78.00
N SER A 510 11.58 13.98 -77.97
CA SER A 510 10.49 14.95 -78.23
C SER A 510 9.13 14.37 -77.77
N LEU A 511 8.25 15.24 -77.22
CA LEU A 511 6.84 15.52 -77.59
C LEU A 511 6.04 14.42 -78.35
N GLU A 512 4.72 14.22 -78.21
CA GLU A 512 3.62 14.62 -77.28
C GLU A 512 2.32 13.97 -77.84
N GLY A 513 1.18 13.93 -77.12
CA GLY A 513 -0.13 13.70 -77.78
C GLY A 513 -1.22 12.98 -76.97
N ASN A 514 -2.28 13.73 -76.59
CA ASN A 514 -3.50 13.24 -75.91
C ASN A 514 -4.54 12.64 -76.88
N GLY A 515 -5.56 11.92 -76.35
CA GLY A 515 -6.84 11.75 -77.08
C GLY A 515 -7.85 10.72 -76.57
N SER A 516 -8.72 11.14 -75.64
CA SER A 516 -10.03 10.58 -75.21
C SER A 516 -10.92 9.77 -76.18
N GLY A 517 -11.79 8.87 -75.65
CA GLY A 517 -13.15 8.64 -76.22
C GLY A 517 -13.87 7.28 -75.98
N ASP A 518 -15.04 7.33 -75.32
CA ASP A 518 -16.29 6.54 -75.46
C ASP A 518 -16.40 4.98 -75.39
N ALA A 519 -16.90 4.52 -74.23
CA ALA A 519 -18.24 3.92 -73.97
C ALA A 519 -18.90 2.80 -74.83
N THR A 520 -19.30 1.71 -74.14
CA THR A 520 -20.49 0.82 -74.37
C THR A 520 -20.66 -0.18 -73.18
N GLY A 521 -21.80 -0.85 -72.89
CA GLY A 521 -23.13 -0.78 -73.51
C GLY A 521 -24.27 -1.71 -73.00
N GLY A 522 -24.37 -2.09 -71.70
CA GLY A 522 -25.47 -2.92 -71.12
C GLY A 522 -25.10 -4.38 -70.76
N ALA A 523 -25.85 -5.14 -69.95
CA ALA A 523 -27.17 -4.93 -69.33
C ALA A 523 -27.35 -5.66 -67.96
N THR A 524 -28.47 -5.36 -67.26
CA THR A 524 -28.86 -5.69 -65.87
C THR A 524 -29.83 -6.92 -65.81
N PRO A 525 -30.54 -7.31 -64.70
CA PRO A 525 -30.62 -6.76 -63.33
C PRO A 525 -30.68 -7.76 -62.13
N THR A 526 -30.39 -7.27 -60.90
CA THR A 526 -31.13 -7.59 -59.64
C THR A 526 -30.67 -6.70 -58.48
N THR A 527 -31.61 -6.21 -57.65
CA THR A 527 -31.45 -5.48 -56.37
C THR A 527 -32.66 -5.82 -55.47
N PRO A 528 -32.72 -5.48 -54.16
CA PRO A 528 -31.78 -4.72 -53.29
C PRO A 528 -31.16 -5.58 -52.16
N ALA A 529 -29.90 -5.41 -51.75
CA ALA A 529 -29.27 -4.28 -51.03
C ALA A 529 -29.51 -4.25 -49.50
N SER A 530 -28.46 -4.55 -48.73
CA SER A 530 -28.25 -4.09 -47.35
C SER A 530 -26.78 -3.65 -47.17
N THR A 531 -26.52 -2.42 -47.59
CA THR A 531 -25.36 -1.54 -47.26
C THR A 531 -24.12 -2.18 -46.61
N VAL A 532 -23.06 -2.37 -47.41
CA VAL A 532 -21.67 -2.36 -46.95
C VAL A 532 -21.04 -1.04 -47.41
N SER A 533 -20.43 -0.29 -46.50
CA SER A 533 -19.67 0.91 -46.86
C SER A 533 -18.22 0.54 -47.19
N GLU A 534 -17.89 0.42 -48.47
CA GLU A 534 -16.52 0.19 -48.92
C GLU A 534 -15.62 1.40 -48.63
N GLY A 535 -14.70 1.23 -47.68
CA GLY A 535 -13.67 2.21 -47.35
C GLY A 535 -12.27 1.70 -47.69
N SER A 536 -11.80 1.96 -48.91
CA SER A 536 -10.39 1.98 -49.34
C SER A 536 -9.42 0.91 -48.78
N ASN A 537 -8.94 0.02 -49.65
CA ASN A 537 -7.78 -0.84 -49.40
C ASN A 537 -6.60 -0.07 -48.75
N LYS A 538 -6.39 -0.28 -47.45
CA LYS A 538 -5.09 -0.14 -46.78
C LYS A 538 -4.63 -1.54 -46.42
N GLY A 539 -3.45 -1.93 -46.89
CA GLY A 539 -2.94 -3.28 -46.70
C GLY A 539 -2.97 -3.71 -45.24
N GLU A 540 -3.62 -4.83 -44.96
CA GLU A 540 -3.65 -5.45 -43.64
C GLU A 540 -2.21 -5.74 -43.19
N LYS A 541 -1.82 -5.15 -42.05
CA LYS A 541 -0.54 -5.48 -41.42
C LYS A 541 -0.56 -6.96 -40.98
N PRO A 542 0.57 -7.69 -41.06
CA PRO A 542 0.62 -9.07 -40.57
C PRO A 542 0.23 -9.16 -39.08
N TYR A 543 -0.39 -10.28 -38.70
CA TYR A 543 -0.91 -10.54 -37.35
C TYR A 543 0.23 -10.78 -36.34
N GLY A 544 0.81 -9.70 -35.82
CA GLY A 544 1.87 -9.72 -34.81
C GLY A 544 3.28 -9.64 -35.41
N ARG A 545 4.30 -9.59 -34.55
CA ARG A 545 5.71 -9.47 -34.96
C ARG A 545 6.57 -10.70 -34.63
N GLY A 546 6.03 -11.71 -33.93
CA GLY A 546 6.77 -12.91 -33.54
C GLY A 546 7.66 -12.71 -32.31
N ARG A 547 7.28 -11.82 -31.40
CA ARG A 547 8.04 -11.50 -30.18
C ARG A 547 7.73 -12.53 -29.10
N LEU A 548 8.73 -13.29 -28.64
CA LEU A 548 8.59 -14.36 -27.66
C LEU A 548 9.23 -14.00 -26.31
N LEU A 549 8.47 -14.18 -25.23
CA LEU A 549 8.95 -14.17 -23.84
C LEU A 549 8.90 -15.58 -23.25
N CYS A 550 9.98 -16.02 -22.60
CA CYS A 550 10.10 -17.29 -21.91
C CYS A 550 10.40 -17.08 -20.42
N LEU A 551 9.60 -17.68 -19.54
CA LEU A 551 9.68 -17.55 -18.09
C LEU A 551 9.99 -18.90 -17.44
N ASP A 552 11.15 -19.01 -16.81
CA ASP A 552 11.62 -20.26 -16.20
C ASP A 552 10.83 -20.64 -14.92
N GLY A 553 10.85 -21.93 -14.56
CA GLY A 553 10.36 -22.41 -13.27
C GLY A 553 11.41 -22.31 -12.15
N GLY A 554 10.95 -22.10 -10.90
CA GLY A 554 11.87 -21.97 -9.76
C GLY A 554 11.29 -21.78 -8.36
N GLY A 555 10.02 -22.11 -8.12
CA GLY A 555 9.36 -21.92 -6.81
C GLY A 555 9.17 -20.44 -6.45
N ILE A 556 9.32 -20.08 -5.17
CA ILE A 556 9.19 -18.69 -4.68
C ILE A 556 10.16 -17.71 -5.37
N ARG A 557 11.27 -18.21 -5.93
CA ARG A 557 12.23 -17.42 -6.71
C ARG A 557 11.65 -16.80 -7.99
N GLY A 558 10.43 -17.15 -8.41
CA GLY A 558 9.72 -16.42 -9.47
C GLY A 558 9.47 -14.94 -9.13
N LEU A 559 9.60 -14.53 -7.87
CA LEU A 559 9.74 -13.13 -7.46
C LEU A 559 10.83 -12.38 -8.26
N VAL A 560 11.94 -13.05 -8.62
CA VAL A 560 13.00 -12.53 -9.49
C VAL A 560 12.47 -12.17 -10.88
N LEU A 561 11.63 -13.03 -11.47
CA LEU A 561 10.99 -12.78 -12.77
C LEU A 561 10.08 -11.55 -12.69
N VAL A 562 9.28 -11.45 -11.62
CA VAL A 562 8.39 -10.30 -11.39
C VAL A 562 9.20 -9.00 -11.28
N GLN A 563 10.33 -9.01 -10.56
CA GLN A 563 11.21 -7.82 -10.48
C GLN A 563 11.82 -7.45 -11.82
N MET A 564 12.31 -8.42 -12.60
CA MET A 564 12.88 -8.15 -13.92
C MET A 564 11.83 -7.58 -14.87
N LEU A 565 10.62 -8.14 -14.87
CA LEU A 565 9.49 -7.63 -15.66
C LEU A 565 9.04 -6.25 -15.22
N LEU A 566 9.02 -5.94 -13.91
CA LEU A 566 8.76 -4.59 -13.38
C LEU A 566 9.75 -3.56 -13.94
N GLU A 567 11.04 -3.85 -13.97
CA GLU A 567 12.03 -2.91 -14.52
C GLU A 567 11.93 -2.78 -16.05
N ILE A 568 11.58 -3.85 -16.77
CA ILE A 568 11.33 -3.82 -18.23
C ILE A 568 10.08 -2.98 -18.55
N GLU A 569 8.99 -3.15 -17.80
CA GLU A 569 7.75 -2.37 -17.93
C GLU A 569 8.02 -0.88 -17.61
N LYS A 570 8.79 -0.61 -16.55
CA LYS A 570 9.21 0.76 -16.16
C LYS A 570 10.10 1.43 -17.20
N LEU A 571 11.02 0.72 -17.85
CA LEU A 571 11.87 1.29 -18.90
C LEU A 571 11.15 1.44 -20.25
N SER A 572 10.25 0.51 -20.59
CA SER A 572 9.51 0.54 -21.86
C SER A 572 8.35 1.52 -21.86
N GLN A 573 7.77 1.80 -20.67
CA GLN A 573 6.49 2.50 -20.50
C GLN A 573 5.36 1.78 -21.25
N THR A 574 5.36 0.44 -21.23
CA THR A 574 4.38 -0.39 -21.93
C THR A 574 4.15 -1.69 -21.14
N PRO A 575 2.90 -2.07 -20.82
CA PRO A 575 2.62 -3.34 -20.13
C PRO A 575 3.19 -4.54 -20.89
N ILE A 576 3.79 -5.49 -20.16
CA ILE A 576 4.44 -6.69 -20.73
C ILE A 576 3.53 -7.45 -21.71
N VAL A 577 2.23 -7.54 -21.39
CA VAL A 577 1.18 -8.21 -22.18
C VAL A 577 1.00 -7.63 -23.60
N HIS A 578 1.50 -6.42 -23.87
CA HIS A 578 1.47 -5.78 -25.21
C HIS A 578 2.84 -5.78 -25.91
N MET A 579 3.92 -6.10 -25.18
CA MET A 579 5.29 -6.15 -25.71
C MET A 579 5.59 -7.45 -26.44
N PHE A 580 4.88 -8.54 -26.12
CA PHE A 580 5.14 -9.88 -26.63
C PHE A 580 3.90 -10.45 -27.32
N ASP A 581 4.10 -11.18 -28.42
CA ASP A 581 3.02 -11.88 -29.13
C ASP A 581 2.80 -13.29 -28.57
N TRP A 582 3.87 -13.87 -28.00
CA TRP A 582 3.92 -15.19 -27.38
C TRP A 582 4.55 -15.12 -25.99
N ILE A 583 3.95 -15.81 -25.01
CA ILE A 583 4.54 -16.01 -23.67
C ILE A 583 4.55 -17.51 -23.34
N ALA A 584 5.74 -18.05 -23.08
CA ALA A 584 5.95 -19.41 -22.60
C ALA A 584 6.34 -19.38 -21.11
N GLY A 585 5.86 -20.34 -20.32
CA GLY A 585 6.18 -20.41 -18.90
C GLY A 585 6.13 -21.80 -18.29
N THR A 586 7.05 -22.06 -17.36
CA THR A 586 7.12 -23.30 -16.58
C THR A 586 6.97 -23.03 -15.08
N SER A 587 6.23 -23.86 -14.36
CA SER A 587 6.03 -23.76 -12.91
C SER A 587 5.58 -22.33 -12.52
N THR A 588 6.30 -21.67 -11.62
CA THR A 588 6.11 -20.26 -11.27
C THR A 588 6.08 -19.30 -12.46
N GLY A 589 6.96 -19.47 -13.45
CA GLY A 589 6.94 -18.69 -14.70
C GLY A 589 5.66 -18.92 -15.50
N GLY A 590 5.10 -20.13 -15.45
CA GLY A 590 3.81 -20.47 -16.04
C GLY A 590 2.62 -19.81 -15.33
N ILE A 591 2.61 -19.83 -13.99
CA ILE A 591 1.61 -19.12 -13.18
C ILE A 591 1.65 -17.61 -13.45
N LEU A 592 2.86 -17.03 -13.58
CA LEU A 592 3.07 -15.63 -13.90
C LEU A 592 2.62 -15.27 -15.33
N ALA A 593 2.87 -16.13 -16.32
CA ALA A 593 2.37 -15.98 -17.69
C ALA A 593 0.83 -15.97 -17.74
N LEU A 594 0.16 -16.88 -17.02
CA LEU A 594 -1.30 -16.92 -16.92
C LEU A 594 -1.86 -15.68 -16.21
N ALA A 595 -1.21 -15.20 -15.14
CA ALA A 595 -1.60 -13.97 -14.45
C ALA A 595 -1.53 -12.74 -15.36
N LEU A 596 -0.47 -12.62 -16.19
CA LEU A 596 -0.35 -11.59 -17.23
C LEU A 596 -1.47 -11.68 -18.26
N GLY A 597 -1.77 -12.89 -18.76
CA GLY A 597 -2.88 -13.12 -19.70
C GLY A 597 -4.25 -12.79 -19.13
N CYS A 598 -4.44 -12.97 -17.82
CA CYS A 598 -5.64 -12.56 -17.08
C CYS A 598 -5.67 -11.06 -16.70
N GLY A 599 -4.71 -10.26 -17.19
CA GLY A 599 -4.67 -8.80 -16.97
C GLY A 599 -4.20 -8.34 -15.60
N LYS A 600 -3.50 -9.18 -14.82
CA LYS A 600 -2.90 -8.75 -13.54
C LYS A 600 -1.67 -7.88 -13.77
N THR A 601 -1.51 -6.84 -12.95
CA THR A 601 -0.30 -6.00 -12.98
C THR A 601 0.88 -6.70 -12.32
N MET A 602 2.11 -6.31 -12.67
CA MET A 602 3.29 -6.92 -12.05
C MET A 602 3.40 -6.64 -10.54
N ARG A 603 2.88 -5.51 -10.04
CA ARG A 603 2.79 -5.24 -8.59
C ARG A 603 1.82 -6.21 -7.90
N GLN A 604 0.64 -6.45 -8.48
CA GLN A 604 -0.30 -7.44 -7.96
C GLN A 604 0.32 -8.85 -7.94
N CYS A 605 1.05 -9.24 -8.99
CA CYS A 605 1.76 -10.51 -9.03
C CYS A 605 2.82 -10.61 -7.91
N MET A 606 3.59 -9.55 -7.64
CA MET A 606 4.53 -9.50 -6.52
C MET A 606 3.83 -9.73 -5.17
N GLY A 607 2.72 -9.01 -4.92
CA GLY A 607 1.93 -9.18 -3.71
C GLY A 607 1.34 -10.58 -3.56
N VAL A 608 0.85 -11.18 -4.65
CA VAL A 608 0.37 -12.58 -4.65
C VAL A 608 1.49 -13.55 -4.26
N TYR A 609 2.70 -13.43 -4.82
CA TYR A 609 3.82 -14.31 -4.46
C TYR A 609 4.28 -14.16 -3.02
N LEU A 610 4.33 -12.93 -2.50
CA LEU A 610 4.69 -12.69 -1.09
C LEU A 610 3.61 -13.19 -0.11
N ARG A 611 2.33 -13.26 -0.51
CA ARG A 611 1.26 -13.90 0.28
C ARG A 611 1.25 -15.43 0.13
N LEU A 612 1.58 -15.96 -1.06
CA LEU A 612 1.65 -17.39 -1.36
C LEU A 612 2.60 -18.14 -0.40
N LYS A 613 3.78 -17.57 -0.09
CA LYS A 613 4.77 -18.22 0.80
C LYS A 613 4.22 -18.53 2.20
N GLU A 614 3.30 -17.70 2.69
CA GLU A 614 2.74 -17.81 4.04
C GLU A 614 1.50 -18.70 4.08
N GLN A 615 0.74 -18.75 2.99
CA GLN A 615 -0.51 -19.49 2.91
C GLN A 615 -0.31 -20.92 2.36
N CYS A 616 0.63 -21.14 1.45
CA CYS A 616 0.79 -22.43 0.76
C CYS A 616 1.82 -23.36 1.42
N PHE A 617 2.92 -22.84 1.97
CA PHE A 617 4.00 -23.67 2.50
C PHE A 617 3.80 -24.02 3.99
N VAL A 618 2.55 -24.15 4.46
CA VAL A 618 2.23 -24.41 5.87
C VAL A 618 2.17 -25.91 6.15
N GLY A 619 2.82 -26.35 7.23
CA GLY A 619 2.89 -27.76 7.62
C GLY A 619 4.13 -28.48 7.07
N SER A 620 4.04 -29.80 6.94
CA SER A 620 5.11 -30.65 6.39
C SER A 620 4.91 -30.92 4.90
N ARG A 621 6.02 -31.17 4.19
CA ARG A 621 5.99 -31.57 2.78
C ARG A 621 5.46 -33.01 2.61
N PRO A 622 4.69 -33.32 1.55
CA PRO A 622 4.15 -32.39 0.55
C PRO A 622 2.96 -31.59 1.11
N TYR A 623 2.92 -30.30 0.79
CA TYR A 623 1.97 -29.35 1.35
C TYR A 623 0.51 -29.59 0.91
N PRO A 624 -0.48 -29.20 1.75
CA PRO A 624 -1.90 -29.20 1.37
C PRO A 624 -2.14 -28.36 0.12
N SER A 625 -2.87 -28.90 -0.85
CA SER A 625 -3.11 -28.22 -2.14
C SER A 625 -4.27 -27.23 -2.13
N GLU A 626 -5.18 -27.33 -1.16
CA GLU A 626 -6.44 -26.56 -1.12
C GLU A 626 -6.21 -25.05 -1.05
N LEU A 627 -5.30 -24.59 -0.18
CA LEU A 627 -4.96 -23.17 -0.05
C LEU A 627 -4.34 -22.62 -1.33
N PHE A 628 -3.43 -23.38 -1.95
CA PHE A 628 -2.81 -23.01 -3.22
C PHE A 628 -3.84 -22.92 -4.35
N GLU A 629 -4.74 -23.90 -4.46
CA GLU A 629 -5.82 -23.89 -5.44
C GLU A 629 -6.81 -22.73 -5.24
N ASN A 630 -7.12 -22.36 -3.99
CA ASN A 630 -8.00 -21.24 -3.71
C ASN A 630 -7.37 -19.90 -4.13
N ILE A 631 -6.10 -19.68 -3.81
CA ILE A 631 -5.36 -18.48 -4.25
C ILE A 631 -5.29 -18.42 -5.79
N LEU A 632 -5.12 -19.55 -6.47
CA LEU A 632 -5.17 -19.60 -7.94
C LEU A 632 -6.58 -19.28 -8.48
N LYS A 633 -7.67 -19.76 -7.86
CA LYS A 633 -9.05 -19.42 -8.25
C LYS A 633 -9.37 -17.94 -8.01
N ASP A 634 -8.93 -17.38 -6.88
CA ASP A 634 -9.18 -15.97 -6.53
C ASP A 634 -8.43 -15.00 -7.46
N ASN A 635 -7.25 -15.39 -7.92
CA ASN A 635 -6.41 -14.53 -8.75
C ASN A 635 -6.58 -14.75 -10.27
N LEU A 636 -6.85 -15.97 -10.73
CA LEU A 636 -7.02 -16.30 -12.16
C LEU A 636 -8.49 -16.49 -12.56
N GLY A 637 -9.40 -16.49 -11.59
CA GLY A 637 -10.83 -16.75 -11.74
C GLY A 637 -11.18 -18.23 -11.67
N GLN A 638 -12.25 -18.56 -10.94
CA GLN A 638 -12.70 -19.93 -10.71
C GLN A 638 -13.19 -20.63 -12.00
N TYR A 639 -13.78 -19.86 -12.92
CA TYR A 639 -14.45 -20.34 -14.13
C TYR A 639 -13.79 -19.89 -15.43
N THR A 640 -12.70 -19.11 -15.36
CA THR A 640 -11.96 -18.63 -16.54
C THR A 640 -11.35 -19.81 -17.29
N VAL A 641 -11.57 -19.89 -18.59
CA VAL A 641 -10.99 -20.91 -19.49
C VAL A 641 -9.82 -20.34 -20.29
N MET A 642 -8.93 -21.19 -20.79
CA MET A 642 -7.72 -20.74 -21.49
C MET A 642 -8.05 -19.83 -22.67
N THR A 643 -9.10 -20.12 -23.45
CA THR A 643 -9.52 -19.30 -24.59
C THR A 643 -10.11 -17.94 -24.21
N ASP A 644 -10.40 -17.64 -22.95
CA ASP A 644 -10.80 -16.28 -22.54
C ASP A 644 -9.63 -15.29 -22.73
N ILE A 645 -8.39 -15.77 -22.56
CA ILE A 645 -7.18 -15.02 -22.84
C ILE A 645 -7.00 -14.93 -24.36
N LYS A 646 -7.35 -13.79 -24.96
CA LYS A 646 -7.24 -13.59 -26.43
C LYS A 646 -5.84 -13.20 -26.92
N HIS A 647 -5.06 -12.53 -26.08
CA HIS A 647 -3.69 -12.10 -26.39
C HIS A 647 -2.91 -11.91 -25.08
N PRO A 648 -1.62 -12.25 -25.02
CA PRO A 648 -0.81 -12.93 -26.04
C PRO A 648 -1.20 -14.40 -26.22
N LYS A 649 -0.55 -15.11 -27.14
CA LYS A 649 -0.61 -16.57 -27.18
C LYS A 649 0.25 -17.13 -26.04
N ILE A 650 -0.32 -17.98 -25.21
CA ILE A 650 0.29 -18.51 -24.00
C ILE A 650 0.49 -20.01 -24.13
N MET A 651 1.66 -20.50 -23.73
CA MET A 651 1.98 -21.92 -23.63
C MET A 651 2.59 -22.24 -22.26
N ILE A 652 1.96 -23.14 -21.52
CA ILE A 652 2.34 -23.50 -20.16
C ILE A 652 2.73 -24.98 -20.11
N THR A 653 3.92 -25.29 -19.61
CA THR A 653 4.44 -26.67 -19.56
C THR A 653 3.84 -27.48 -18.40
N GLY A 654 3.66 -28.78 -18.59
CA GLY A 654 3.32 -29.72 -17.53
C GLY A 654 3.62 -31.15 -17.95
N VAL A 655 4.16 -31.98 -17.07
CA VAL A 655 4.56 -33.35 -17.42
C VAL A 655 3.42 -34.33 -17.15
N MET A 656 2.97 -35.03 -18.18
CA MET A 656 2.03 -36.15 -18.07
C MET A 656 2.78 -37.36 -17.52
N ALA A 657 2.74 -37.49 -16.19
CA ALA A 657 3.39 -38.57 -15.43
C ALA A 657 2.56 -39.85 -15.36
N ASP A 658 1.46 -39.90 -16.11
CA ASP A 658 0.47 -40.97 -16.07
C ASP A 658 0.84 -42.17 -16.98
N ARG A 659 1.86 -41.99 -17.81
CA ARG A 659 2.30 -42.88 -18.89
C ARG A 659 3.82 -43.11 -18.86
N LYS A 660 4.29 -44.11 -19.60
CA LYS A 660 5.72 -44.37 -19.82
C LYS A 660 5.98 -44.63 -21.32
N PRO A 661 6.90 -43.90 -21.99
CA PRO A 661 7.68 -42.75 -21.48
C PRO A 661 6.76 -41.62 -21.01
N VAL A 662 7.23 -40.81 -20.06
CA VAL A 662 6.54 -39.57 -19.66
C VAL A 662 6.60 -38.57 -20.80
N ASP A 663 5.63 -37.65 -20.84
CA ASP A 663 5.35 -36.84 -22.01
C ASP A 663 5.09 -35.38 -21.61
N LEU A 664 5.47 -34.42 -22.45
CA LEU A 664 5.32 -32.99 -22.19
C LEU A 664 3.99 -32.50 -22.75
N HIS A 665 3.12 -32.02 -21.87
CA HIS A 665 1.92 -31.30 -22.27
C HIS A 665 2.16 -29.80 -22.23
N LEU A 666 1.68 -29.11 -23.27
CA LEU A 666 1.58 -27.65 -23.30
C LEU A 666 0.11 -27.25 -23.20
N PHE A 667 -0.29 -26.63 -22.08
CA PHE A 667 -1.59 -25.97 -21.98
C PHE A 667 -1.54 -24.68 -22.80
N ARG A 668 -2.50 -24.50 -23.71
CA ARG A 668 -2.53 -23.41 -24.71
C ARG A 668 -3.85 -22.65 -24.64
N ASN A 669 -3.85 -21.37 -25.01
CA ASN A 669 -5.08 -20.59 -25.31
C ASN A 669 -5.43 -20.55 -26.81
N TYR A 670 -4.73 -21.34 -27.62
CA TYR A 670 -4.92 -21.49 -29.06
C TYR A 670 -4.90 -22.98 -29.44
N HIS A 671 -5.51 -23.34 -30.56
CA HIS A 671 -5.50 -24.72 -31.08
C HIS A 671 -4.08 -25.16 -31.48
N SER A 672 -3.70 -26.38 -31.15
CA SER A 672 -2.37 -26.93 -31.44
C SER A 672 -2.15 -27.17 -32.94
N ALA A 673 -0.89 -27.39 -33.34
CA ALA A 673 -0.56 -27.79 -34.70
C ALA A 673 -1.35 -29.04 -35.15
N SER A 674 -1.51 -30.03 -34.27
CA SER A 674 -2.29 -31.25 -34.53
C SER A 674 -3.77 -30.97 -34.76
N ASP A 675 -4.37 -30.07 -33.99
CA ASP A 675 -5.78 -29.68 -34.13
C ASP A 675 -6.01 -28.95 -35.46
N ILE A 676 -5.09 -28.03 -35.83
CA ILE A 676 -5.13 -27.29 -37.10
C ILE A 676 -5.02 -28.25 -38.30
N LEU A 677 -4.18 -29.29 -38.18
CA LEU A 677 -3.99 -30.32 -39.21
C LEU A 677 -5.09 -31.40 -39.22
N GLY A 678 -6.01 -31.40 -38.25
CA GLY A 678 -7.02 -32.45 -38.10
C GLY A 678 -6.45 -33.83 -37.74
N ILE A 679 -5.27 -33.88 -37.12
CA ILE A 679 -4.61 -35.14 -36.75
C ILE A 679 -5.30 -35.74 -35.52
N VAL A 680 -6.17 -36.71 -35.77
CA VAL A 680 -6.82 -37.50 -34.71
C VAL A 680 -5.82 -38.52 -34.16
N THR A 681 -5.29 -38.27 -32.96
CA THR A 681 -4.44 -39.23 -32.25
C THR A 681 -5.22 -40.51 -31.93
N PRO A 682 -4.75 -41.72 -32.27
CA PRO A 682 -5.49 -42.95 -32.02
C PRO A 682 -5.78 -43.18 -30.52
N ILE A 683 -7.05 -43.44 -30.19
CA ILE A 683 -7.56 -43.64 -28.81
C ILE A 683 -7.10 -45.01 -28.21
N SER A 684 -6.17 -45.71 -28.86
CA SER A 684 -5.76 -47.08 -28.51
C SER A 684 -5.11 -47.22 -27.12
N ASN A 685 -4.68 -46.11 -26.49
CA ASN A 685 -4.08 -46.07 -25.15
C ASN A 685 -4.99 -45.43 -24.07
N ARG A 686 -6.17 -46.02 -23.87
CA ARG A 686 -6.89 -46.16 -22.58
C ARG A 686 -7.24 -44.94 -21.70
N ARG A 687 -6.94 -43.68 -22.04
CA ARG A 687 -7.29 -42.52 -21.19
C ARG A 687 -7.87 -41.33 -21.95
N VAL A 688 -8.68 -40.57 -21.22
CA VAL A 688 -9.32 -39.33 -21.67
C VAL A 688 -8.21 -38.29 -21.89
N PRO A 689 -8.15 -37.62 -23.06
CA PRO A 689 -7.20 -36.54 -23.28
C PRO A 689 -7.48 -35.35 -22.35
N PRO A 690 -6.50 -34.46 -22.11
CA PRO A 690 -6.77 -33.17 -21.49
C PRO A 690 -7.89 -32.42 -22.24
N PRO A 691 -8.73 -31.64 -21.56
CA PRO A 691 -9.80 -30.90 -22.21
C PRO A 691 -9.23 -29.90 -23.24
N PRO A 692 -9.98 -29.59 -24.31
CA PRO A 692 -9.55 -28.60 -25.29
C PRO A 692 -9.44 -27.20 -24.64
N PRO A 693 -8.74 -26.25 -25.28
CA PRO A 693 -8.55 -24.89 -24.74
C PRO A 693 -9.85 -24.17 -24.30
N GLU A 694 -10.98 -24.45 -24.95
CA GLU A 694 -12.29 -23.89 -24.58
C GLU A 694 -12.89 -24.46 -23.28
N ASP A 695 -12.53 -25.67 -22.86
CA ASP A 695 -13.00 -26.29 -21.61
C ASP A 695 -11.93 -26.29 -20.50
N GLN A 696 -10.68 -25.97 -20.86
CA GLN A 696 -9.53 -26.01 -19.94
C GLN A 696 -9.50 -24.77 -19.03
N LEU A 697 -9.84 -24.96 -17.75
CA LEU A 697 -9.77 -23.90 -16.74
C LEU A 697 -8.32 -23.41 -16.50
N VAL A 698 -8.14 -22.09 -16.42
CA VAL A 698 -6.84 -21.43 -16.24
C VAL A 698 -6.17 -21.83 -14.92
N TRP A 699 -6.90 -21.77 -13.80
CA TRP A 699 -6.34 -22.13 -12.49
C TRP A 699 -5.90 -23.59 -12.39
N ARG A 700 -6.51 -24.49 -13.19
CA ARG A 700 -6.10 -25.90 -13.27
C ARG A 700 -4.80 -26.08 -14.04
N ALA A 701 -4.59 -25.35 -15.13
CA ALA A 701 -3.30 -25.32 -15.83
C ALA A 701 -2.19 -24.74 -14.93
N ALA A 702 -2.49 -23.66 -14.21
CA ALA A 702 -1.59 -23.08 -13.20
C ALA A 702 -1.24 -24.08 -12.07
N ARG A 703 -2.22 -24.84 -11.56
CA ARG A 703 -2.00 -25.86 -10.53
C ARG A 703 -1.23 -27.07 -11.04
N ALA A 704 -1.42 -27.44 -12.31
CA ALA A 704 -0.69 -28.53 -12.97
C ALA A 704 0.79 -28.17 -13.19
N THR A 705 1.09 -27.00 -13.75
CA THR A 705 2.47 -26.57 -13.98
C THR A 705 3.24 -26.37 -12.67
N GLY A 706 2.60 -25.86 -11.61
CA GLY A 706 3.21 -25.70 -10.28
C GLY A 706 3.23 -26.95 -9.40
N ALA A 707 2.99 -28.15 -9.93
CA ALA A 707 2.91 -29.40 -9.17
C ALA A 707 4.31 -29.98 -8.85
N ALA A 708 5.19 -29.18 -8.25
CA ALA A 708 6.59 -29.51 -7.97
C ALA A 708 6.72 -30.79 -7.11
N PRO A 709 7.37 -31.86 -7.62
CA PRO A 709 7.58 -33.09 -6.87
C PRO A 709 8.27 -32.83 -5.52
N SER A 710 7.92 -33.61 -4.50
CA SER A 710 8.26 -33.40 -3.07
C SER A 710 7.62 -32.18 -2.38
N TYR A 711 7.29 -31.10 -3.10
CA TYR A 711 6.67 -29.91 -2.51
C TYR A 711 5.15 -30.01 -2.50
N PHE A 712 4.54 -30.35 -3.64
CA PHE A 712 3.10 -30.54 -3.78
C PHE A 712 2.78 -31.93 -4.33
N ARG A 713 1.56 -32.41 -4.07
CA ARG A 713 1.05 -33.61 -4.74
C ARG A 713 0.79 -33.32 -6.22
N ALA A 714 0.91 -34.36 -7.05
CA ALA A 714 0.52 -34.33 -8.46
C ALA A 714 -0.92 -33.84 -8.63
N PHE A 715 -1.18 -33.04 -9.66
CA PHE A 715 -2.53 -32.55 -9.95
C PHE A 715 -3.18 -33.42 -11.02
N GLY A 716 -4.01 -34.37 -10.58
CA GLY A 716 -4.62 -35.39 -11.44
C GLY A 716 -3.58 -36.31 -12.08
N HIS A 717 -3.14 -35.96 -13.29
CA HIS A 717 -2.18 -36.72 -14.10
C HIS A 717 -0.89 -35.94 -14.39
N PHE A 718 -0.79 -34.71 -13.87
CA PHE A 718 0.30 -33.78 -14.14
C PHE A 718 1.27 -33.62 -12.96
N LEU A 719 2.56 -33.57 -13.30
CA LEU A 719 3.65 -33.04 -12.48
C LEU A 719 4.16 -31.74 -13.10
N ASP A 720 4.98 -31.02 -12.32
CA ASP A 720 5.64 -29.79 -12.75
C ASP A 720 6.38 -29.94 -14.09
N GLY A 721 6.20 -28.96 -14.97
CA GLY A 721 6.89 -28.89 -16.27
C GLY A 721 8.42 -28.87 -16.16
N GLY A 722 8.93 -28.45 -15.00
CA GLY A 722 10.36 -28.36 -14.69
C GLY A 722 11.12 -29.68 -14.80
N LEU A 723 10.44 -30.84 -14.74
CA LEU A 723 11.07 -32.16 -14.95
C LEU A 723 11.54 -32.43 -16.39
N ILE A 724 11.06 -31.65 -17.37
CA ILE A 724 11.43 -31.80 -18.79
C ILE A 724 11.88 -30.45 -19.38
N ALA A 725 11.13 -29.38 -19.12
CA ALA A 725 11.27 -28.09 -19.80
C ALA A 725 11.30 -26.91 -18.79
N ASN A 726 12.19 -26.96 -17.79
CA ASN A 726 12.23 -25.91 -16.76
C ASN A 726 12.54 -24.50 -17.30
N ASN A 727 13.33 -24.44 -18.38
CA ASN A 727 13.45 -23.27 -19.25
C ASN A 727 12.71 -23.61 -20.56
N PRO A 728 11.50 -23.06 -20.80
CA PRO A 728 10.64 -23.48 -21.91
C PRO A 728 11.09 -22.93 -23.28
N THR A 729 12.28 -22.32 -23.41
CA THR A 729 12.67 -21.59 -24.62
C THR A 729 12.75 -22.47 -25.86
N LEU A 730 13.36 -23.66 -25.76
CA LEU A 730 13.53 -24.56 -26.91
C LEU A 730 12.18 -25.17 -27.32
N ASP A 731 11.38 -25.59 -26.34
CA ASP A 731 10.05 -26.14 -26.55
C ASP A 731 9.11 -25.09 -27.17
N ALA A 732 9.18 -23.84 -26.72
CA ALA A 732 8.39 -22.74 -27.26
C ALA A 732 8.78 -22.37 -28.71
N MET A 733 10.08 -22.36 -29.03
CA MET A 733 10.53 -22.17 -30.41
C MET A 733 10.06 -23.32 -31.33
N THR A 734 10.05 -24.55 -30.81
CA THR A 734 9.57 -25.74 -31.52
C THR A 734 8.07 -25.64 -31.78
N GLU A 735 7.27 -25.37 -30.75
CA GLU A 735 5.82 -25.15 -30.83
C GLU A 735 5.44 -24.05 -31.82
N ILE A 736 6.12 -22.90 -31.80
CA ILE A 736 5.85 -21.80 -32.74
C ILE A 736 6.22 -22.19 -34.18
N HIS A 737 7.30 -22.96 -34.37
CA HIS A 737 7.66 -23.49 -35.69
C HIS A 737 6.58 -24.46 -36.22
N GLU A 738 6.18 -25.44 -35.42
CA GLU A 738 5.12 -26.42 -35.77
C GLU A 738 3.78 -25.75 -36.04
N TYR A 739 3.36 -24.81 -35.18
CA TYR A 739 2.15 -24.01 -35.37
C TYR A 739 2.17 -23.22 -36.69
N ASN A 740 3.30 -22.58 -37.01
CA ASN A 740 3.46 -21.84 -38.26
C ASN A 740 3.49 -22.77 -39.49
N MET A 741 4.06 -23.97 -39.39
CA MET A 741 4.01 -24.99 -40.45
C MET A 741 2.59 -25.51 -40.67
N ALA A 742 1.85 -25.81 -39.59
CA ALA A 742 0.46 -26.22 -39.65
C ALA A 742 -0.41 -25.16 -40.35
N LEU A 743 -0.32 -23.89 -39.94
CA LEU A 743 -1.02 -22.78 -40.59
C LEU A 743 -0.73 -22.70 -42.09
N ARG A 744 0.54 -22.82 -42.51
CA ARG A 744 0.90 -22.77 -43.94
C ARG A 744 0.29 -23.94 -44.72
N SER A 745 0.34 -25.15 -44.17
CA SER A 745 -0.21 -26.34 -44.82
C SER A 745 -1.72 -26.28 -45.07
N VAL A 746 -2.48 -25.56 -44.22
CA VAL A 746 -3.93 -25.35 -44.38
C VAL A 746 -4.28 -24.05 -45.13
N GLY A 747 -3.30 -23.42 -45.80
CA GLY A 747 -3.50 -22.21 -46.59
C GLY A 747 -3.64 -20.91 -45.79
N ARG A 748 -3.38 -20.92 -44.47
CA ARG A 748 -3.46 -19.77 -43.56
C ARG A 748 -2.12 -19.06 -43.39
N GLU A 749 -1.35 -18.94 -44.48
CA GLU A 749 0.03 -18.41 -44.44
C GLU A 749 0.15 -17.00 -43.86
N LYS A 750 -0.87 -16.15 -44.06
CA LYS A 750 -0.94 -14.77 -43.55
C LYS A 750 -0.88 -14.67 -42.01
N GLU A 751 -1.24 -15.74 -41.30
CA GLU A 751 -1.20 -15.81 -39.84
C GLU A 751 0.14 -16.37 -39.31
N ALA A 752 0.98 -16.94 -40.18
CA ALA A 752 2.17 -17.70 -39.82
C ALA A 752 3.40 -16.80 -39.64
N VAL A 753 3.45 -16.05 -38.52
CA VAL A 753 4.54 -15.11 -38.19
C VAL A 753 5.72 -15.83 -37.52
N PRO A 754 6.92 -15.83 -38.14
CA PRO A 754 8.12 -16.44 -37.55
C PRO A 754 8.58 -15.65 -36.32
N VAL A 755 9.30 -16.31 -35.42
CA VAL A 755 9.92 -15.64 -34.26
C VAL A 755 10.93 -14.60 -34.74
N SER A 756 10.86 -13.38 -34.21
CA SER A 756 11.76 -12.27 -34.55
C SER A 756 12.72 -11.88 -33.42
N ILE A 757 12.36 -12.16 -32.17
CA ILE A 757 13.18 -11.92 -30.97
C ILE A 757 12.72 -12.87 -29.86
N VAL A 758 13.68 -13.38 -29.11
CA VAL A 758 13.45 -14.24 -27.93
C VAL A 758 14.04 -13.60 -26.69
N VAL A 759 13.22 -13.42 -25.67
CA VAL A 759 13.62 -12.94 -24.34
C VAL A 759 13.38 -14.05 -23.33
N SER A 760 14.43 -14.53 -22.67
CA SER A 760 14.38 -15.61 -21.68
C SER A 760 14.79 -15.07 -20.31
N LEU A 761 13.94 -15.28 -19.30
CA LEU A 761 14.11 -14.76 -17.95
C LEU A 761 14.26 -15.94 -16.95
N GLY A 762 15.36 -15.94 -16.20
CA GLY A 762 15.67 -16.94 -15.18
C GLY A 762 15.30 -16.51 -13.75
N THR A 763 15.15 -17.50 -12.85
CA THR A 763 14.76 -17.29 -11.45
C THR A 763 15.97 -17.11 -10.50
N GLY A 764 17.08 -16.57 -10.99
CA GLY A 764 18.35 -16.46 -10.27
C GLY A 764 19.30 -17.64 -10.49
N LEU A 765 20.60 -17.34 -10.59
CA LEU A 765 21.69 -18.34 -10.57
C LEU A 765 22.13 -18.57 -9.12
N ILE A 766 22.12 -19.81 -8.64
CA ILE A 766 22.70 -20.15 -7.34
C ILE A 766 24.23 -20.00 -7.35
N PRO A 767 24.87 -19.62 -6.22
CA PRO A 767 26.34 -19.56 -6.13
C PRO A 767 26.95 -20.97 -6.21
N VAL A 768 28.19 -21.07 -6.71
CA VAL A 768 28.90 -22.36 -6.76
C VAL A 768 29.27 -22.78 -5.34
N THR A 769 28.82 -23.98 -4.94
CA THR A 769 29.20 -24.57 -3.65
C THR A 769 30.06 -25.82 -3.88
N ALA A 770 31.17 -25.92 -3.14
CA ALA A 770 32.02 -27.10 -3.19
C ALA A 770 31.30 -28.30 -2.55
N LEU A 771 30.94 -29.29 -3.37
CA LEU A 771 30.46 -30.59 -2.89
C LEU A 771 31.63 -31.39 -2.32
N LYS A 772 31.40 -32.08 -1.20
CA LYS A 772 32.34 -33.08 -0.68
C LYS A 772 32.33 -34.31 -1.60
N ASP A 773 33.49 -34.92 -1.81
CA ASP A 773 33.66 -36.04 -2.75
C ASP A 773 32.59 -37.13 -2.56
N ILE A 774 31.86 -37.42 -3.64
CA ILE A 774 30.75 -38.37 -3.64
C ILE A 774 31.30 -39.74 -3.98
N ASP A 775 31.70 -40.48 -2.95
CA ASP A 775 32.26 -41.83 -3.09
C ASP A 775 31.16 -42.90 -2.93
N VAL A 776 30.87 -43.64 -4.00
CA VAL A 776 29.70 -44.53 -4.12
C VAL A 776 30.12 -45.98 -4.29
N PHE A 777 30.77 -46.52 -3.27
CA PHE A 777 31.12 -47.95 -3.24
C PHE A 777 29.93 -48.84 -2.85
N ARG A 778 29.94 -50.05 -3.41
CA ARG A 778 29.00 -51.13 -3.07
C ARG A 778 29.39 -51.65 -1.67
N PRO A 779 28.49 -51.66 -0.66
CA PRO A 779 28.90 -51.88 0.72
C PRO A 779 29.23 -53.33 1.03
N GLU A 780 30.26 -53.55 1.86
CA GLU A 780 30.57 -54.86 2.46
C GLU A 780 30.20 -54.93 3.96
N SER A 781 29.82 -53.81 4.59
CA SER A 781 29.47 -53.76 6.02
C SER A 781 28.20 -52.96 6.33
N ILE A 782 27.59 -53.24 7.49
CA ILE A 782 26.34 -52.61 7.97
C ILE A 782 26.52 -51.09 8.18
N TRP A 783 27.69 -50.64 8.64
CA TRP A 783 27.96 -49.21 8.88
C TRP A 783 28.04 -48.40 7.58
N ASP A 784 28.38 -49.05 6.46
CA ASP A 784 28.41 -48.39 5.14
C ASP A 784 27.00 -48.05 4.63
N THR A 785 25.96 -48.70 5.15
CA THR A 785 24.55 -48.47 4.75
C THR A 785 24.10 -47.02 5.00
N ALA A 786 24.57 -46.40 6.09
CA ALA A 786 24.23 -45.00 6.40
C ALA A 786 24.95 -44.01 5.46
N LYS A 787 26.22 -44.29 5.14
CA LYS A 787 26.97 -43.53 4.12
C LYS A 787 26.36 -43.70 2.73
N LEU A 788 25.95 -44.92 2.38
CA LEU A 788 25.27 -45.23 1.12
C LEU A 788 23.93 -44.49 1.02
N ALA A 789 23.12 -44.45 2.09
CA ALA A 789 21.86 -43.71 2.09
C ALA A 789 22.08 -42.19 1.91
N TYR A 790 23.11 -41.63 2.55
CA TYR A 790 23.50 -40.23 2.36
C TYR A 790 23.97 -39.97 0.91
N GLY A 791 24.90 -40.77 0.39
CA GLY A 791 25.39 -40.65 -0.99
C GLY A 791 24.29 -40.85 -2.03
N PHE A 792 23.40 -41.82 -1.85
CA PHE A 792 22.25 -42.05 -2.73
C PHE A 792 21.27 -40.86 -2.73
N SER A 793 21.01 -40.26 -1.56
CA SER A 793 20.21 -39.03 -1.45
C SER A 793 20.87 -37.86 -2.19
N THR A 794 22.19 -37.69 -2.05
CA THR A 794 22.94 -36.66 -2.80
C THR A 794 22.88 -36.88 -4.31
N ILE A 795 23.01 -38.12 -4.80
CA ILE A 795 22.86 -38.46 -6.23
C ILE A 795 21.43 -38.18 -6.71
N CYS A 796 20.41 -38.54 -5.92
CA CYS A 796 19.02 -38.27 -6.28
C CYS A 796 18.75 -36.76 -6.42
N ASN A 797 19.27 -35.95 -5.50
CA ASN A 797 19.18 -34.50 -5.58
C ASN A 797 19.90 -33.98 -6.84
N LEU A 798 21.15 -34.39 -7.08
CA LEU A 798 21.90 -34.00 -8.29
C LEU A 798 21.20 -34.38 -9.59
N LEU A 799 20.54 -35.55 -9.65
CA LEU A 799 19.74 -35.96 -10.81
C LEU A 799 18.50 -35.07 -11.00
N VAL A 800 17.85 -34.64 -9.92
CA VAL A 800 16.75 -33.66 -9.98
C VAL A 800 17.27 -32.28 -10.38
N ASP A 801 18.39 -31.82 -9.83
CA ASP A 801 19.00 -30.53 -10.18
C ASP A 801 19.39 -30.47 -11.66
N GLN A 802 19.95 -31.55 -12.21
CA GLN A 802 20.26 -31.66 -13.64
C GLN A 802 19.00 -31.79 -14.51
N ALA A 803 17.98 -32.52 -14.09
CA ALA A 803 16.72 -32.64 -14.84
C ALA A 803 15.94 -31.32 -14.87
N THR A 804 16.03 -30.53 -13.80
CA THR A 804 15.37 -29.23 -13.63
C THR A 804 16.27 -28.03 -14.00
N ALA A 805 17.43 -28.26 -14.61
CA ALA A 805 18.38 -27.20 -14.96
C ALA A 805 17.76 -26.19 -15.96
N SER A 806 17.51 -24.96 -15.50
CA SER A 806 16.98 -23.86 -16.31
C SER A 806 18.05 -22.98 -16.96
N ASP A 807 19.32 -23.16 -16.58
CA ASP A 807 20.46 -22.41 -17.12
C ASP A 807 21.61 -23.34 -17.60
N GLY A 808 22.73 -22.75 -18.03
CA GLY A 808 23.85 -23.48 -18.60
C GLY A 808 23.53 -24.02 -20.00
N ARG A 809 23.58 -25.34 -20.19
CA ARG A 809 23.53 -25.94 -21.54
C ARG A 809 22.21 -25.75 -22.28
N VAL A 810 21.09 -25.53 -21.59
CA VAL A 810 19.80 -25.21 -22.22
C VAL A 810 19.85 -23.83 -22.87
N VAL A 811 20.43 -22.85 -22.17
CA VAL A 811 20.65 -21.47 -22.65
C VAL A 811 21.66 -21.45 -23.80
N ASP A 812 22.78 -22.19 -23.71
CA ASP A 812 23.75 -22.37 -24.82
C ASP A 812 23.05 -22.83 -26.11
N ARG A 813 22.21 -23.87 -26.00
CA ARG A 813 21.47 -24.42 -27.15
C ARG A 813 20.50 -23.40 -27.72
N ALA A 814 19.69 -22.76 -26.90
CA ALA A 814 18.72 -21.74 -27.34
C ALA A 814 19.42 -20.58 -28.05
N ARG A 815 20.51 -20.06 -27.47
CA ARG A 815 21.32 -18.98 -28.05
C ARG A 815 21.94 -19.38 -29.40
N ALA A 816 22.50 -20.59 -29.50
CA ALA A 816 23.08 -21.10 -30.73
C ALA A 816 22.03 -21.24 -31.85
N TRP A 817 20.88 -21.85 -31.54
CA TRP A 817 19.78 -22.00 -32.50
C TRP A 817 19.20 -20.66 -32.94
N CYS A 818 18.97 -19.71 -32.02
CA CYS A 818 18.55 -18.35 -32.35
C CYS A 818 19.54 -17.66 -33.31
N SER A 819 20.85 -17.79 -33.04
CA SER A 819 21.91 -17.26 -33.91
C SER A 819 21.86 -17.86 -35.32
N THR A 820 21.67 -19.19 -35.46
CA THR A 820 21.58 -19.85 -36.78
C THR A 820 20.38 -19.42 -37.61
N ILE A 821 19.29 -18.97 -36.99
CA ILE A 821 18.09 -18.47 -37.68
C ILE A 821 18.04 -16.93 -37.77
N GLY A 822 19.09 -16.22 -37.34
CA GLY A 822 19.17 -14.76 -37.39
C GLY A 822 18.30 -14.02 -36.37
N VAL A 823 17.89 -14.68 -35.29
CA VAL A 823 17.00 -14.12 -34.26
C VAL A 823 17.82 -13.66 -33.04
N PRO A 824 17.67 -12.39 -32.58
CA PRO A 824 18.28 -11.93 -31.33
C PRO A 824 17.74 -12.69 -30.11
N TYR A 825 18.67 -13.17 -29.26
CA TYR A 825 18.37 -13.89 -28.03
C TYR A 825 18.89 -13.12 -26.80
N TYR A 826 17.98 -12.67 -25.93
CA TYR A 826 18.31 -12.00 -24.69
C TYR A 826 18.01 -12.92 -23.50
N ARG A 827 19.06 -13.37 -22.82
CA ARG A 827 18.98 -14.00 -21.48
C ARG A 827 19.25 -12.95 -20.40
N PHE A 828 18.37 -12.90 -19.40
CA PHE A 828 18.59 -12.20 -18.14
C PHE A 828 18.38 -13.18 -16.98
N ASN A 829 19.40 -13.31 -16.13
CA ASN A 829 19.35 -14.15 -14.94
C ASN A 829 20.37 -13.58 -13.92
N PRO A 830 19.93 -13.00 -12.79
CA PRO A 830 20.83 -12.40 -11.82
C PRO A 830 21.56 -13.46 -10.99
N GLN A 831 22.82 -13.18 -10.60
CA GLN A 831 23.54 -14.01 -9.65
C GLN A 831 22.95 -13.83 -8.24
N LEU A 832 22.60 -14.94 -7.59
CA LEU A 832 22.18 -14.97 -6.18
C LEU A 832 23.42 -15.04 -5.28
N TYR A 833 23.31 -14.40 -4.11
CA TYR A 833 24.38 -14.34 -3.10
C TYR A 833 24.38 -15.58 -2.18
N GLU A 834 23.22 -16.20 -2.01
CA GLU A 834 23.02 -17.44 -1.24
C GLU A 834 22.12 -18.41 -2.02
N ASP A 835 22.12 -19.68 -1.64
CA ASP A 835 21.16 -20.65 -2.19
C ASP A 835 19.79 -20.47 -1.53
N ILE A 836 18.81 -20.06 -2.34
CA ILE A 836 17.44 -19.78 -1.90
C ILE A 836 16.54 -20.95 -2.27
N ALA A 837 16.03 -21.63 -1.25
CA ALA A 837 15.10 -22.74 -1.39
C ALA A 837 13.80 -22.33 -2.10
N MET A 838 13.20 -23.27 -2.82
CA MET A 838 11.98 -23.03 -3.61
C MET A 838 10.73 -22.72 -2.78
N ASP A 839 10.78 -22.97 -1.46
CA ASP A 839 9.76 -22.67 -0.45
C ASP A 839 10.25 -21.73 0.66
N GLU A 840 11.31 -20.96 0.42
CA GLU A 840 11.81 -19.95 1.36
C GLU A 840 10.71 -18.95 1.75
N LYS A 841 10.68 -18.60 3.03
CA LYS A 841 9.67 -17.74 3.66
C LYS A 841 10.24 -16.49 4.30
N ASP A 842 11.54 -16.47 4.58
CA ASP A 842 12.22 -15.36 5.23
C ASP A 842 12.15 -14.10 4.34
N ASP A 843 11.39 -13.11 4.80
CA ASP A 843 11.24 -11.82 4.13
C ASP A 843 12.59 -11.16 3.87
N LEU A 844 13.58 -11.31 4.76
CA LEU A 844 14.87 -10.64 4.62
C LEU A 844 15.63 -11.18 3.41
N LYS A 845 15.69 -12.51 3.27
CA LYS A 845 16.34 -13.16 2.12
C LYS A 845 15.61 -12.85 0.81
N LEU A 846 14.28 -12.92 0.82
CA LEU A 846 13.47 -12.65 -0.37
C LEU A 846 13.60 -11.19 -0.82
N ILE A 847 13.61 -10.23 0.11
CA ILE A 847 13.86 -8.80 -0.19
C ILE A 847 15.29 -8.57 -0.67
N ASN A 848 16.30 -9.21 -0.08
CA ASN A 848 17.68 -9.14 -0.55
C ASN A 848 17.81 -9.65 -1.99
N MET A 849 17.27 -10.83 -2.28
CA MET A 849 17.19 -11.41 -3.63
C MET A 849 16.54 -10.45 -4.63
N LEU A 850 15.42 -9.84 -4.26
CA LEU A 850 14.71 -8.87 -5.08
C LEU A 850 15.53 -7.60 -5.31
N TRP A 851 16.22 -7.08 -4.29
CA TRP A 851 17.08 -5.91 -4.42
C TRP A 851 18.30 -6.19 -5.32
N HIS A 852 18.96 -7.33 -5.16
CA HIS A 852 20.04 -7.75 -6.06
C HIS A 852 19.55 -7.88 -7.51
N SER A 853 18.35 -8.45 -7.72
CA SER A 853 17.73 -8.55 -9.04
C SER A 853 17.46 -7.16 -9.65
N LYS A 854 16.97 -6.21 -8.85
CA LYS A 854 16.76 -4.81 -9.27
C LYS A 854 18.07 -4.10 -9.62
N ALA A 855 19.11 -4.26 -8.81
CA ALA A 855 20.44 -3.70 -9.05
C ALA A 855 21.09 -4.29 -10.32
N TYR A 856 20.96 -5.60 -10.53
CA TYR A 856 21.37 -6.29 -11.76
C TYR A 856 20.68 -5.70 -13.00
N MET A 857 19.36 -5.48 -12.95
CA MET A 857 18.62 -4.88 -14.06
C MET A 857 19.03 -3.43 -14.32
N HIS A 858 19.27 -2.62 -13.28
CA HIS A 858 19.77 -1.25 -13.46
C HIS A 858 21.20 -1.23 -14.05
N ASN A 859 22.08 -2.14 -13.64
CA ASN A 859 23.42 -2.30 -14.24
C ASN A 859 23.34 -2.71 -15.73
N ASN A 860 22.38 -3.57 -16.08
CA ASN A 860 22.13 -4.03 -17.46
C ASN A 860 21.21 -3.11 -18.28
N ARG A 861 20.85 -1.92 -17.78
CA ARG A 861 19.84 -1.03 -18.41
C ARG A 861 20.07 -0.75 -19.89
N ASN A 862 21.32 -0.63 -20.34
CA ASN A 862 21.63 -0.35 -21.75
C ASN A 862 21.21 -1.52 -22.66
N LYS A 863 21.48 -2.76 -22.25
CA LYS A 863 21.07 -4.00 -22.94
C LYS A 863 19.56 -4.18 -22.92
N ILE A 864 18.89 -3.74 -21.84
CA ILE A 864 17.42 -3.75 -21.74
C ILE A 864 16.80 -2.71 -22.70
N ILE A 865 17.37 -1.51 -22.80
CA ILE A 865 16.94 -0.48 -23.76
C ILE A 865 17.13 -0.95 -25.21
N GLU A 866 18.25 -1.58 -25.52
CA GLU A 866 18.51 -2.21 -26.83
C GLU A 866 17.42 -3.24 -27.18
N MET A 867 17.14 -4.18 -26.27
CA MET A 867 16.06 -5.16 -26.42
C MET A 867 14.68 -4.49 -26.58
N ILE A 868 14.35 -3.47 -25.79
CA ILE A 868 13.07 -2.74 -25.88
C ILE A 868 12.93 -2.06 -27.25
N ASN A 869 14.00 -1.52 -27.81
CA ASN A 869 13.98 -0.90 -29.14
C ASN A 869 13.71 -1.92 -30.25
N LEU A 870 14.12 -3.18 -30.09
CA LEU A 870 13.79 -4.27 -31.02
C LEU A 870 12.34 -4.80 -30.85
N LEU A 871 11.72 -4.60 -29.68
CA LEU A 871 10.34 -5.01 -29.40
C LEU A 871 9.28 -3.98 -29.89
N LYS A 872 9.69 -2.72 -30.13
CA LYS A 872 8.83 -1.58 -30.52
C LYS A 872 8.66 -1.44 -32.03
#